data_AF-A0AAD9DLX6-F1
#
_entry.id   AF-A0AAD9DLX6-F1
#
_cell.length_a   1.000
_cell.length_b   1.000
_cell.length_c   1.000
_cell.angle_alpha   90.00
_cell.angle_beta   90.00
_cell.angle_gamma   90.00
#
_symmetry.space_group_name_H-M   'P 1'
#
loop_
_entity.id
_entity.type
_entity.pdbx_description
1 polymer ?
#
loop_
_entity_poly.entity_id
_entity_poly.type
_entity_poly.pdbx_seq_one_letter_code
_entity_poly.pdbx_strand_id
1 'polypeptide(L)'
;MKMQMALLYPIPVLDVTMKEASRVLQLILSPEEYDHYKSALSQQTEALKETQEQLASSASHHENWVTEQFKQRLLSCRDPLPTSTAIPSVLPPSKAKGEWTQLERAAALLWAAACLYSEPWLVEGDVPTERTQQSEVFSASRLPGKEQDQIKVYPESLHAIVICRGGIVPIQILQSLRGIVSCLPLLDIYTQLAQAMCLQVAPAEQDPHPICALSALHRHIWHMVREEILKTGGEAAKSLDLMESAILVLTLEDCPAPADLADTLNTIHLGGLNGQCWRYYDKVVNMVVFKDCLAGMVFEHSAVDGMVAGLIVESVWNLSESQNIEHMRTQALARKSNFTLVIHGGAGEEMMLSHKVVDIIEFALHTALTLGAQVLCCGGSSLDAVQRSVAALEDCFLFNAGKGSVYNRSGQHEMEATIVDGHERNSGSVACLRSVKNPVKAARCIMEKSSHSLLTGDGAEEFLEGLPEKEKPMKPEYFHTDIRRKELAMKLSGSKNSHPQTVGAVALDPWGRLAAATSTGGLTGKWKGRVGDTAIVGAGIYADDKLAVTCSGDGDAFLRQTVAHKVASLYNLKGYSLRQACQEVIYDDLEAKFAGIIAIDHKGEAVVETSAGVMFVASMVNGHVRTEVFRPMMSFAHVIWETDELVAHLHTEPWTPGTTIITRKALNGPNSIFQLTVPDYVTMLLGAQTVANLLCEKLGVYRCALVFMPQLDKPAHVKILPLHGLEPKWEPHLAKEEEFHIFDPGYCSSKSGPRCEDTYLEHVQEKIRAQLSTPNAPPCYDFHGDPCHDDLFSRIVRGEEKQWRVWEDNEHVAFLTPFPNSPGLTVVVPRKPLSSDIFRLDRNDYTALILATWKVAKLLQKGMGARGVALIFEGFEINYAHAKLIPLVSKPDELPLAVPFQFCPTYPGYVTSANGPPASEETLKEIHTKIILITPPRSWEHPQSHSTLAIKSQWYCNLFQIQNTLFHSTVDYFNNKCKYAYALTPITTDSISSPIGLGSDSEPVFINMFGQDIYLADSMQFVLEYFLRFQEGLPGTYYMSPSFRGEDPDTTHLNQFYHVECELLGDIDAAINIAEHYLSHLTCAMLKRHTKIIMSAAGTLSHAQDLLKQLEKGLPRVTLDKAILMMPSIDCLEWVQVGQPQFGRKLTRKGERILTEKYGGAVWLTEMDHLGVPFYQAYVEGSDRSKAKAADLLLGLGETVGLGERHPTPEMVQEALQHHAIPEESYR
;
A
#
# COMPACT_ATOMS: atom_id res chain seq x y z
N MET A 1 4.95 -15.86 38.13
CA MET A 1 4.35 -16.59 39.27
C MET A 1 5.34 -16.55 40.44
N LYS A 2 5.28 -15.50 41.29
CA LYS A 2 5.95 -15.49 42.60
C LYS A 2 5.00 -16.16 43.60
N MET A 3 5.54 -17.04 44.45
CA MET A 3 4.79 -17.74 45.50
C MET A 3 4.21 -16.70 46.49
N GLN A 4 2.89 -16.69 46.63
CA GLN A 4 2.11 -15.77 47.46
C GLN A 4 2.37 -16.07 48.94
N MET A 5 2.97 -15.14 49.70
CA MET A 5 2.83 -15.14 51.16
C MET A 5 1.52 -14.43 51.47
N ALA A 6 0.56 -15.12 52.08
CA ALA A 6 -0.68 -14.51 52.56
C ALA A 6 -0.34 -13.43 53.61
N LEU A 7 -0.75 -12.19 53.35
CA LEU A 7 -0.71 -11.11 54.34
C LEU A 7 -1.82 -11.38 55.36
N LEU A 8 -1.51 -12.02 56.48
CA LEU A 8 -2.50 -12.23 57.55
C LEU A 8 -2.74 -10.91 58.30
N TYR A 9 -3.92 -10.31 58.14
CA TYR A 9 -4.31 -9.12 58.91
C TYR A 9 -4.41 -9.46 60.41
N PRO A 10 -3.64 -8.80 61.29
CA PRO A 10 -3.52 -9.22 62.68
C PRO A 10 -4.81 -9.00 63.46
N ILE A 11 -5.11 -9.91 64.39
CA ILE A 11 -6.15 -9.69 65.41
C ILE A 11 -5.46 -9.06 66.62
N PRO A 12 -5.83 -7.83 67.03
CA PRO A 12 -5.25 -7.19 68.19
C PRO A 12 -5.47 -8.03 69.46
N VAL A 13 -4.48 -8.04 70.36
CA VAL A 13 -4.59 -8.70 71.67
C VAL A 13 -5.66 -7.99 72.50
N LEU A 14 -6.67 -8.74 72.97
CA LEU A 14 -7.84 -8.20 73.67
C LEU A 14 -7.47 -7.23 74.81
N ASP A 15 -6.50 -7.59 75.65
CA ASP A 15 -6.06 -6.74 76.78
C ASP A 15 -5.50 -5.39 76.31
N VAL A 16 -4.77 -5.37 75.19
CA VAL A 16 -4.22 -4.16 74.59
C VAL A 16 -5.37 -3.31 74.03
N THR A 17 -6.31 -3.93 73.31
CA THR A 17 -7.50 -3.27 72.77
C THR A 17 -8.33 -2.63 73.88
N MET A 18 -8.58 -3.35 74.97
CA MET A 18 -9.37 -2.83 76.09
C MET A 18 -8.68 -1.68 76.81
N LYS A 19 -7.35 -1.75 76.96
CA LYS A 19 -6.55 -0.67 77.55
C LYS A 19 -6.60 0.60 76.69
N GLU A 20 -6.45 0.47 75.38
CA GLU A 20 -6.51 1.62 74.47
C GLU A 20 -7.92 2.20 74.37
N ALA A 21 -8.96 1.36 74.27
CA ALA A 21 -10.35 1.79 74.30
C ALA A 21 -10.68 2.56 75.59
N SER A 22 -10.24 2.04 76.74
CA SER A 22 -10.39 2.68 78.04
C SER A 22 -9.66 4.03 78.10
N ARG A 23 -8.43 4.11 77.58
CA ARG A 23 -7.65 5.36 77.49
C ARG A 23 -8.37 6.43 76.66
N VAL A 24 -8.96 6.07 75.52
CA VAL A 24 -9.71 6.99 74.67
C VAL A 24 -11.02 7.42 75.33
N LEU A 25 -11.78 6.47 75.89
CA LEU A 25 -13.06 6.75 76.54
C LEU A 25 -12.90 7.61 77.80
N GLN A 26 -11.79 7.50 78.54
CA GLN A 26 -11.49 8.37 79.68
C GLN A 26 -11.42 9.85 79.29
N LEU A 27 -11.06 10.16 78.04
CA LEU A 27 -10.95 11.53 77.53
C LEU A 27 -12.31 12.10 77.07
N ILE A 28 -13.28 11.24 76.78
CA ILE A 28 -14.55 11.61 76.15
C ILE A 28 -15.73 11.50 77.12
N LEU A 29 -15.71 10.50 78.02
CA LEU A 29 -16.77 10.25 78.98
C LEU A 29 -16.62 11.08 80.25
N SER A 30 -17.74 11.37 80.90
CA SER A 30 -17.72 11.93 82.26
C SER A 30 -17.13 10.92 83.27
N PRO A 31 -16.63 11.36 84.44
CA PRO A 31 -16.07 10.47 85.45
C PRO A 31 -17.03 9.35 85.89
N GLU A 32 -18.32 9.65 86.05
CA GLU A 32 -19.35 8.68 86.45
C GLU A 32 -19.60 7.63 85.36
N GLU A 33 -19.68 8.06 84.09
CA GLU A 33 -19.85 7.15 82.94
C GLU A 33 -18.61 6.30 82.69
N TYR A 34 -17.42 6.85 82.93
CA TYR A 34 -16.16 6.11 82.82
C TYR A 34 -16.02 5.05 83.93
N ASP A 35 -16.43 5.38 85.16
CA ASP A 35 -16.50 4.41 86.26
C ASP A 35 -17.54 3.31 85.98
N HIS A 36 -18.69 3.67 85.40
CA HIS A 36 -19.68 2.70 84.93
C HIS A 36 -19.13 1.81 83.83
N TYR A 37 -18.45 2.37 82.83
CA TYR A 37 -17.77 1.63 81.77
C TYR A 37 -16.75 0.63 82.33
N LYS A 38 -15.89 1.05 83.26
CA LYS A 38 -14.91 0.15 83.91
C LYS A 38 -15.61 -1.00 84.64
N SER A 39 -16.69 -0.70 85.35
CA SER A 39 -17.49 -1.72 86.04
C SER A 39 -18.13 -2.71 85.05
N ALA A 40 -18.75 -2.20 83.98
CA ALA A 40 -19.36 -3.03 82.94
C ALA A 40 -18.32 -3.89 82.20
N LEU A 41 -17.15 -3.33 81.90
CA LEU A 41 -16.03 -4.04 81.29
C LEU A 41 -15.53 -5.19 82.17
N SER A 42 -15.39 -4.93 83.48
CA SER A 42 -14.99 -5.96 84.44
C SER A 42 -16.01 -7.10 84.52
N GLN A 43 -17.30 -6.82 84.35
CA GLN A 43 -18.36 -7.83 84.36
C GLN A 43 -18.40 -8.67 83.07
N GLN A 44 -18.00 -8.09 81.93
CA GLN A 44 -18.06 -8.73 80.61
C GLN A 44 -16.73 -9.37 80.17
N THR A 45 -15.69 -9.34 81.00
CA THR A 45 -14.33 -9.76 80.63
C THR A 45 -14.27 -11.22 80.15
N GLU A 46 -15.06 -12.12 80.73
CA GLU A 46 -15.08 -13.54 80.35
C GLU A 46 -15.80 -13.78 79.00
N ALA A 47 -16.94 -13.12 78.78
CA ALA A 47 -17.64 -13.14 77.50
C ALA A 47 -16.81 -12.52 76.36
N LEU A 48 -16.02 -11.48 76.64
CA LEU A 48 -15.12 -10.87 75.68
C LEU A 48 -13.97 -11.80 75.28
N LYS A 49 -13.44 -12.60 76.21
CA LYS A 49 -12.43 -13.62 75.89
C LYS A 49 -12.98 -14.71 74.98
N GLU A 50 -14.19 -15.20 75.28
CA GLU A 50 -14.88 -16.18 74.43
C GLU A 50 -15.13 -15.61 73.02
N THR A 51 -15.58 -14.36 72.93
CA THR A 51 -15.80 -13.67 71.64
C THR A 51 -14.49 -13.49 70.85
N GLN A 52 -13.38 -13.18 71.52
CA GLN A 52 -12.06 -13.04 70.90
C GLN A 52 -11.57 -14.38 70.32
N GLU A 53 -11.82 -15.50 71.01
CA GLU A 53 -11.49 -16.85 70.52
C GLU A 53 -12.33 -17.23 69.30
N GLN A 54 -13.64 -16.93 69.33
CA GLN A 54 -14.53 -17.12 68.18
C GLN A 54 -14.10 -16.27 66.98
N LEU A 55 -13.71 -15.02 67.21
CA LEU A 55 -13.18 -14.12 66.18
C LEU A 55 -11.87 -14.67 65.59
N ALA A 56 -10.96 -15.17 66.43
CA ALA A 56 -9.71 -15.78 65.98
C ALA A 56 -9.93 -17.03 65.13
N SER A 57 -10.91 -17.86 65.49
CA SER A 57 -11.30 -19.03 64.69
C SER A 57 -11.98 -18.66 63.38
N SER A 58 -12.76 -17.57 63.34
CA SER A 58 -13.41 -17.10 62.10
C SER A 58 -12.40 -16.43 61.15
N ALA A 59 -11.40 -15.75 61.69
CA ALA A 59 -10.40 -15.01 60.93
C ALA A 59 -9.36 -15.90 60.25
N SER A 60 -9.09 -17.11 60.75
CA SER A 60 -8.08 -18.03 60.17
C SER A 60 -8.40 -18.52 58.75
N HIS A 61 -9.61 -18.27 58.25
CA HIS A 61 -10.06 -18.63 56.90
C HIS A 61 -10.09 -17.46 55.91
N HIS A 62 -9.67 -16.25 56.32
CA HIS A 62 -9.73 -15.04 55.51
C HIS A 62 -8.36 -14.36 55.43
N GLU A 63 -8.02 -13.76 54.28
CA GLU A 63 -6.79 -12.95 54.13
C GLU A 63 -6.87 -11.69 55.03
N ASN A 64 -8.04 -11.05 55.03
CA ASN A 64 -8.39 -9.96 55.93
C ASN A 64 -9.81 -10.16 56.49
N TRP A 65 -9.92 -10.43 57.79
CA TRP A 65 -11.21 -10.70 58.45
C TRP A 65 -12.11 -9.46 58.61
N VAL A 66 -11.56 -8.25 58.41
CA VAL A 66 -12.28 -6.97 58.57
C VAL A 66 -12.95 -6.52 57.27
N THR A 67 -12.33 -6.79 56.11
CA THR A 67 -12.76 -6.26 54.80
C THR A 67 -14.24 -6.58 54.51
N GLU A 68 -14.65 -7.84 54.67
CA GLU A 68 -16.02 -8.26 54.38
C GLU A 68 -17.04 -7.64 55.33
N GLN A 69 -16.74 -7.58 56.64
CA GLN A 69 -17.64 -6.98 57.63
C GLN A 69 -17.82 -5.49 57.41
N PHE A 70 -16.75 -4.77 57.07
CA PHE A 70 -16.80 -3.35 56.78
C PHE A 70 -17.60 -3.07 55.49
N LYS A 71 -17.34 -3.85 54.45
CA LYS A 71 -18.07 -3.79 53.18
C LYS A 71 -19.57 -4.06 53.35
N GLN A 72 -19.94 -5.10 54.09
CA GLN A 72 -21.35 -5.40 54.38
C GLN A 72 -22.08 -4.24 55.07
N ARG A 73 -21.42 -3.52 55.97
CA ARG A 73 -21.98 -2.33 56.62
C ARG A 73 -22.19 -1.18 55.64
N LEU A 74 -21.21 -0.90 54.77
CA LEU A 74 -21.34 0.13 53.74
C LEU A 74 -22.46 -0.18 52.75
N LEU A 75 -22.58 -1.44 52.32
CA LEU A 75 -23.65 -1.92 51.43
C LEU A 75 -25.05 -1.90 52.07
N SER A 76 -25.11 -1.88 53.42
CA SER A 76 -26.36 -1.73 54.16
C SER A 76 -26.81 -0.26 54.31
N CYS A 77 -25.93 0.70 53.99
CA CYS A 77 -26.26 2.12 54.03
C CYS A 77 -27.35 2.45 52.99
N ARG A 78 -28.40 3.17 53.42
CA ARG A 78 -29.57 3.52 52.59
C ARG A 78 -29.61 4.99 52.18
N ASP A 79 -28.64 5.77 52.63
CA ASP A 79 -28.49 7.16 52.27
C ASP A 79 -28.06 7.30 50.79
N PRO A 80 -28.28 8.47 50.17
CA PRO A 80 -27.81 8.75 48.83
C PRO A 80 -26.28 8.62 48.73
N LEU A 81 -25.80 7.82 47.77
CA LEU A 81 -24.36 7.60 47.55
C LEU A 81 -23.52 8.87 47.45
N PRO A 82 -23.98 9.95 46.76
CA PRO A 82 -23.18 11.18 46.65
C PRO A 82 -22.78 11.75 48.01
N THR A 83 -23.65 11.65 49.02
CA THR A 83 -23.38 12.22 50.35
C THR A 83 -22.85 11.21 51.37
N SER A 84 -22.94 9.91 51.08
CA SER A 84 -22.58 8.86 52.05
C SER A 84 -21.28 8.13 51.73
N THR A 85 -21.07 7.72 50.47
CA THR A 85 -19.99 6.79 50.10
C THR A 85 -19.24 7.19 48.83
N ALA A 86 -19.55 8.32 48.21
CA ALA A 86 -18.76 8.83 47.09
C ALA A 86 -17.47 9.52 47.58
N ILE A 87 -16.31 9.08 47.09
CA ILE A 87 -15.00 9.67 47.43
C ILE A 87 -14.49 10.48 46.23
N PRO A 88 -14.51 11.83 46.29
CA PRO A 88 -14.00 12.65 45.20
C PRO A 88 -12.49 12.89 45.32
N SER A 89 -11.83 13.06 44.18
CA SER A 89 -10.43 13.46 44.07
C SER A 89 -10.21 14.37 42.86
N VAL A 90 -9.34 15.36 43.01
CA VAL A 90 -8.91 16.26 41.93
C VAL A 90 -7.58 15.75 41.39
N LEU A 91 -7.49 15.57 40.07
CA LEU A 91 -6.21 15.20 39.46
C LEU A 91 -5.29 16.43 39.43
N PRO A 92 -3.97 16.25 39.60
CA PRO A 92 -3.04 17.35 39.40
C PRO A 92 -3.15 17.92 37.98
N PRO A 93 -2.91 19.24 37.79
CA PRO A 93 -2.86 19.83 36.47
C PRO A 93 -1.86 19.10 35.57
N SER A 94 -2.15 19.01 34.28
CA SER A 94 -1.22 18.40 33.33
C SER A 94 0.11 19.15 33.31
N LYS A 95 1.21 18.41 33.12
CA LYS A 95 2.56 18.97 32.98
C LYS A 95 2.69 19.82 31.70
N ALA A 96 1.89 19.52 30.68
CA ALA A 96 1.81 20.26 29.42
C ALA A 96 0.86 21.47 29.54
N LYS A 97 1.29 22.53 30.24
CA LYS A 97 0.46 23.75 30.45
C LYS A 97 0.04 24.39 29.12
N GLY A 98 -1.25 24.31 28.79
CA GLY A 98 -1.89 25.04 27.69
C GLY A 98 -1.90 24.35 26.32
N GLU A 99 -1.35 23.14 26.20
CA GLU A 99 -1.26 22.45 24.91
C GLU A 99 -2.40 21.48 24.63
N TRP A 100 -3.07 20.95 25.66
CA TRP A 100 -4.09 19.91 25.49
C TRP A 100 -5.49 20.50 25.35
N THR A 101 -6.32 19.86 24.53
CA THR A 101 -7.76 20.06 24.48
C THR A 101 -8.46 19.11 25.44
N GLN A 102 -9.70 19.41 25.82
CA GLN A 102 -10.52 18.56 26.69
C GLN A 102 -10.59 17.11 26.17
N LEU A 103 -10.75 16.96 24.85
CA LEU A 103 -10.85 15.67 24.19
C LEU A 103 -9.55 14.85 24.28
N GLU A 104 -8.40 15.50 24.11
CA GLU A 104 -7.08 14.86 24.24
C GLU A 104 -6.82 14.45 25.68
N ARG A 105 -7.17 15.32 26.64
CA ARG A 105 -7.08 15.01 28.06
C ARG A 105 -7.93 13.79 28.41
N ALA A 106 -9.16 13.76 27.94
CA ALA A 106 -10.08 12.64 28.14
C ALA A 106 -9.56 11.34 27.51
N ALA A 107 -9.05 11.38 26.27
CA ALA A 107 -8.50 10.21 25.59
C ALA A 107 -7.28 9.64 26.34
N ALA A 108 -6.37 10.50 26.78
CA ALA A 108 -5.17 10.08 27.52
C ALA A 108 -5.51 9.46 28.89
N LEU A 109 -6.48 10.03 29.61
CA LEU A 109 -6.93 9.50 30.89
C LEU A 109 -7.68 8.16 30.74
N LEU A 110 -8.51 8.03 29.70
CA LEU A 110 -9.18 6.76 29.39
C LEU A 110 -8.20 5.68 28.98
N TRP A 111 -7.23 6.01 28.13
CA TRP A 111 -6.16 5.10 27.75
C TRP A 111 -5.37 4.64 28.99
N ALA A 112 -5.02 5.56 29.89
CA ALA A 112 -4.32 5.23 31.13
C ALA A 112 -5.13 4.28 32.03
N ALA A 113 -6.43 4.52 32.18
CA ALA A 113 -7.31 3.63 32.95
C ALA A 113 -7.48 2.25 32.28
N ALA A 114 -7.56 2.21 30.94
CA ALA A 114 -7.62 0.97 30.17
C ALA A 114 -6.34 0.14 30.31
N CYS A 115 -5.16 0.77 30.23
CA CYS A 115 -3.88 0.14 30.53
C CYS A 115 -3.84 -0.43 31.95
N LEU A 116 -4.30 0.33 32.94
CA LEU A 116 -4.30 -0.09 34.34
C LEU A 116 -5.20 -1.32 34.57
N TYR A 117 -6.32 -1.41 33.86
CA TYR A 117 -7.19 -2.59 33.90
C TYR A 117 -6.53 -3.82 33.25
N SER A 118 -5.91 -3.67 32.07
CA SER A 118 -5.24 -4.78 31.39
C SER A 118 -3.94 -5.21 32.08
N GLU A 119 -3.30 -4.30 32.81
CA GLU A 119 -2.00 -4.49 33.46
C GLU A 119 -2.04 -4.07 34.96
N PRO A 120 -2.74 -4.82 35.84
CA PRO A 120 -2.95 -4.43 37.24
C PRO A 120 -1.66 -4.22 38.05
N TRP A 121 -0.55 -4.84 37.64
CA TRP A 121 0.76 -4.69 38.28
C TRP A 121 1.32 -3.27 38.18
N LEU A 122 0.78 -2.39 37.32
CA LEU A 122 1.17 -0.98 37.26
C LEU A 122 0.76 -0.18 38.52
N VAL A 123 -0.14 -0.72 39.36
CA VAL A 123 -0.48 -0.17 40.68
C VAL A 123 0.41 -0.74 41.78
N GLU A 124 0.83 -2.00 41.63
CA GLU A 124 1.62 -2.73 42.61
C GLU A 124 3.12 -2.42 42.41
N GLY A 125 3.67 -1.50 43.21
CA GLY A 125 5.12 -1.35 43.32
C GLY A 125 5.81 -2.61 43.90
N ASP A 126 7.00 -2.46 44.49
CA ASP A 126 7.74 -3.62 45.05
C ASP A 126 7.14 -4.23 46.34
N VAL A 127 6.05 -3.66 46.87
CA VAL A 127 5.44 -4.08 48.14
C VAL A 127 4.16 -4.88 47.87
N PRO A 128 4.02 -6.11 48.41
CA PRO A 128 2.78 -6.87 48.30
C PRO A 128 1.61 -6.13 48.96
N THR A 129 0.52 -5.88 48.21
CA THR A 129 -0.73 -5.29 48.70
C THR A 129 -1.88 -6.30 48.62
N GLU A 130 -2.91 -6.12 49.45
CA GLU A 130 -4.16 -6.91 49.35
C GLU A 130 -4.84 -6.62 48.00
N ARG A 131 -5.30 -7.68 47.32
CA ARG A 131 -5.82 -7.61 45.94
C ARG A 131 -7.34 -7.59 45.83
N THR A 132 -8.06 -7.73 46.95
CA THR A 132 -9.52 -7.84 46.95
C THR A 132 -10.15 -6.54 46.43
N GLN A 133 -9.71 -5.39 46.95
CA GLN A 133 -10.21 -4.09 46.47
C GLN A 133 -9.76 -3.79 45.03
N GLN A 134 -8.54 -4.18 44.65
CA GLN A 134 -8.00 -3.95 43.29
C GLN A 134 -8.82 -4.66 42.21
N SER A 135 -9.33 -5.86 42.53
CA SER A 135 -10.18 -6.65 41.62
C SER A 135 -11.58 -6.07 41.39
N GLU A 136 -11.98 -5.07 42.18
CA GLU A 136 -13.30 -4.45 42.14
C GLU A 136 -13.27 -2.96 41.75
N VAL A 137 -12.09 -2.38 41.48
CA VAL A 137 -11.96 -0.96 41.09
C VAL A 137 -12.66 -0.71 39.75
N PHE A 138 -12.35 -1.54 38.76
CA PHE A 138 -12.81 -1.37 37.39
C PHE A 138 -13.82 -2.46 37.03
N SER A 139 -14.67 -2.14 36.05
CA SER A 139 -15.71 -3.05 35.57
C SER A 139 -16.65 -3.51 36.67
N ALA A 140 -16.92 -2.64 37.64
CA ALA A 140 -17.74 -2.93 38.80
C ALA A 140 -18.76 -1.83 39.08
N SER A 141 -19.93 -2.22 39.57
CA SER A 141 -20.99 -1.29 39.98
C SER A 141 -21.66 -1.75 41.28
N ARG A 142 -22.06 -0.80 42.13
CA ARG A 142 -22.90 -0.99 43.31
C ARG A 142 -24.37 -1.00 42.93
N LEU A 143 -24.99 -2.17 42.91
CA LEU A 143 -26.38 -2.36 42.54
C LEU A 143 -27.31 -2.22 43.76
N PRO A 144 -28.40 -1.44 43.66
CA PRO A 144 -29.34 -1.24 44.76
C PRO A 144 -30.19 -2.50 45.01
N GLY A 145 -30.20 -2.99 46.24
CA GLY A 145 -30.95 -4.19 46.63
C GLY A 145 -32.07 -3.92 47.63
N LYS A 146 -32.99 -4.89 47.75
CA LYS A 146 -34.18 -4.76 48.61
C LYS A 146 -33.81 -4.58 50.08
N GLU A 147 -32.89 -5.41 50.60
CA GLU A 147 -32.46 -5.40 52.00
C GLU A 147 -31.01 -4.92 52.16
N GLN A 148 -30.16 -5.19 51.17
CA GLN A 148 -28.77 -4.78 51.12
C GLN A 148 -28.35 -4.60 49.66
N ASP A 149 -27.48 -3.63 49.37
CA ASP A 149 -26.89 -3.46 48.05
C ASP A 149 -25.79 -4.51 47.78
N GLN A 150 -25.35 -4.65 46.54
CA GLN A 150 -24.26 -5.56 46.16
C GLN A 150 -23.27 -4.90 45.20
N ILE A 151 -21.98 -5.24 45.31
CA ILE A 151 -21.01 -4.97 44.25
C ILE A 151 -21.09 -6.10 43.22
N LYS A 152 -21.24 -5.75 41.94
CA LYS A 152 -21.19 -6.70 40.82
C LYS A 152 -20.05 -6.32 39.88
N VAL A 153 -19.20 -7.30 39.56
CA VAL A 153 -18.05 -7.18 38.65
C VAL A 153 -18.37 -7.84 37.30
N TYR A 154 -17.88 -7.25 36.21
CA TYR A 154 -18.14 -7.63 34.82
C TYR A 154 -16.82 -7.90 34.07
N PRO A 155 -16.18 -9.06 34.25
CA PRO A 155 -14.81 -9.30 33.76
C PRO A 155 -14.67 -9.23 32.22
N GLU A 156 -15.75 -9.52 31.49
CA GLU A 156 -15.78 -9.54 30.02
C GLU A 156 -16.01 -8.17 29.37
N SER A 157 -16.07 -7.10 30.16
CA SER A 157 -16.32 -5.75 29.65
C SER A 157 -15.12 -5.19 28.87
N LEU A 158 -15.40 -4.58 27.72
CA LEU A 158 -14.39 -3.97 26.85
C LEU A 158 -14.62 -2.47 26.62
N HIS A 159 -15.69 -1.91 27.19
CA HIS A 159 -16.16 -0.56 26.91
C HIS A 159 -16.18 0.34 28.15
N ALA A 160 -16.04 1.64 27.92
CA ALA A 160 -16.38 2.69 28.87
C ALA A 160 -17.67 3.40 28.43
N ILE A 161 -18.29 4.11 29.36
CA ILE A 161 -19.45 4.96 29.07
C ILE A 161 -19.02 6.42 29.10
N VAL A 162 -19.37 7.17 28.07
CA VAL A 162 -19.11 8.61 27.97
C VAL A 162 -20.42 9.36 28.15
N ILE A 163 -20.45 10.26 29.11
CA ILE A 163 -21.56 11.17 29.38
C ILE A 163 -21.13 12.57 28.94
N CYS A 164 -21.84 13.14 27.98
CA CYS A 164 -21.57 14.48 27.47
C CYS A 164 -22.88 15.15 27.02
N ARG A 165 -22.79 16.38 26.52
CA ARG A 165 -23.96 17.10 25.98
C ARG A 165 -24.68 16.36 24.84
N GLY A 166 -23.98 15.51 24.10
CA GLY A 166 -24.53 14.68 23.02
C GLY A 166 -25.33 13.46 23.50
N GLY A 167 -25.33 13.18 24.81
CA GLY A 167 -26.00 12.02 25.42
C GLY A 167 -25.03 11.07 26.13
N ILE A 168 -25.49 9.84 26.36
CA ILE A 168 -24.74 8.75 27.00
C ILE A 168 -24.36 7.73 25.93
N VAL A 169 -23.06 7.57 25.66
CA VAL A 169 -22.55 6.76 24.54
C VAL A 169 -21.52 5.74 25.04
N PRO A 170 -21.64 4.45 24.68
CA PRO A 170 -20.59 3.47 24.93
C PRO A 170 -19.43 3.68 23.93
N ILE A 171 -18.19 3.61 24.41
CA ILE A 171 -17.00 3.55 23.55
C ILE A 171 -16.13 2.36 23.94
N GLN A 172 -15.51 1.73 22.96
CA GLN A 172 -14.61 0.62 23.21
C GLN A 172 -13.24 1.16 23.61
N ILE A 173 -12.68 0.66 24.70
CA ILE A 173 -11.34 1.06 25.19
C ILE A 173 -10.37 -0.13 25.30
N LEU A 174 -10.89 -1.36 25.24
CA LEU A 174 -10.12 -2.60 25.24
C LEU A 174 -10.49 -3.49 24.04
N GLN A 175 -9.60 -4.39 23.68
CA GLN A 175 -9.84 -5.47 22.72
C GLN A 175 -9.48 -6.82 23.33
N SER A 176 -10.17 -7.88 22.91
CA SER A 176 -9.87 -9.27 23.31
C SER A 176 -9.46 -10.09 22.10
N LEU A 177 -8.21 -10.57 22.10
CA LEU A 177 -7.66 -11.44 21.05
C LEU A 177 -7.24 -12.77 21.70
N ARG A 178 -7.93 -13.86 21.35
CA ARG A 178 -7.69 -15.21 21.91
C ARG A 178 -7.76 -15.26 23.44
N GLY A 179 -8.63 -14.45 24.05
CA GLY A 179 -8.81 -14.38 25.50
C GLY A 179 -7.81 -13.49 26.25
N ILE A 180 -6.87 -12.85 25.55
CA ILE A 180 -5.98 -11.84 26.14
C ILE A 180 -6.60 -10.46 25.90
N VAL A 181 -6.89 -9.76 27.00
CA VAL A 181 -7.42 -8.40 26.98
C VAL A 181 -6.27 -7.39 26.90
N SER A 182 -6.33 -6.44 25.98
CA SER A 182 -5.33 -5.40 25.80
C SER A 182 -5.97 -4.04 25.54
N CYS A 183 -5.28 -2.96 25.91
CA CYS A 183 -5.71 -1.59 25.65
C CYS A 183 -5.70 -1.25 24.15
N LEU A 184 -6.73 -0.53 23.70
CA LEU A 184 -6.72 0.03 22.35
C LEU A 184 -5.66 1.15 22.20
N PRO A 185 -5.14 1.37 20.98
CA PRO A 185 -4.27 2.52 20.72
C PRO A 185 -4.94 3.85 21.10
N LEU A 186 -4.16 4.79 21.65
CA LEU A 186 -4.65 6.11 22.08
C LEU A 186 -5.42 6.86 20.97
N LEU A 187 -4.95 6.76 19.72
CA LEU A 187 -5.59 7.39 18.57
C LEU A 187 -6.99 6.84 18.29
N ASP A 188 -7.22 5.56 18.53
CA ASP A 188 -8.51 4.93 18.29
C ASP A 188 -9.52 5.32 19.40
N ILE A 189 -9.06 5.44 20.65
CA ILE A 189 -9.86 5.98 21.75
C ILE A 189 -10.21 7.46 21.50
N TYR A 190 -9.22 8.27 21.09
CA TYR A 190 -9.42 9.68 20.72
C TYR A 190 -10.45 9.84 19.59
N THR A 191 -10.36 8.99 18.56
CA THR A 191 -11.28 9.04 17.41
C THR A 191 -12.71 8.70 17.81
N GLN A 192 -12.91 7.68 18.66
CA GLN A 192 -14.24 7.33 19.18
C GLN A 192 -14.84 8.43 20.05
N LEU A 193 -14.04 9.07 20.91
CA LEU A 193 -14.49 10.22 21.69
C LEU A 193 -14.87 11.42 20.80
N ALA A 194 -14.09 11.67 19.75
CA ALA A 194 -14.39 12.72 18.78
C ALA A 194 -15.75 12.47 18.08
N GLN A 195 -16.04 11.22 17.72
CA GLN A 195 -17.34 10.82 17.17
C GLN A 195 -18.47 11.07 18.18
N ALA A 196 -18.29 10.65 19.44
CA ALA A 196 -19.29 10.84 20.50
C ALA A 196 -19.62 12.34 20.72
N MET A 197 -18.62 13.23 20.60
CA MET A 197 -18.81 14.68 20.70
C MET A 197 -19.46 15.32 19.45
N CYS A 198 -19.37 14.69 18.28
CA CYS A 198 -19.92 15.22 17.02
C CYS A 198 -21.42 14.91 16.83
N LEU A 199 -22.02 14.06 17.68
CA LEU A 199 -23.45 13.83 17.67
C LEU A 199 -24.18 15.16 17.95
N GLN A 200 -25.14 15.54 17.10
CA GLN A 200 -25.90 16.79 17.26
C GLN A 200 -26.57 16.83 18.63
N VAL A 201 -26.74 18.04 19.20
CA VAL A 201 -27.40 18.28 20.49
C VAL A 201 -28.66 17.42 20.57
N ALA A 202 -28.66 16.51 21.54
CA ALA A 202 -29.71 15.52 21.69
C ALA A 202 -31.07 16.24 21.85
N PRO A 203 -32.17 15.74 21.23
CA PRO A 203 -33.51 16.24 21.52
C PRO A 203 -33.77 16.21 23.04
N ALA A 204 -34.71 17.01 23.55
CA ALA A 204 -34.99 17.10 25.00
C ALA A 204 -35.29 15.74 25.68
N GLU A 205 -35.66 14.72 24.90
CA GLU A 205 -35.92 13.34 25.32
C GLU A 205 -34.65 12.50 25.59
N GLN A 206 -33.47 12.99 25.19
CA GLN A 206 -32.16 12.31 25.32
C GLN A 206 -31.20 13.05 26.28
N ASP A 207 -31.74 13.91 27.14
CA ASP A 207 -30.97 14.57 28.19
C ASP A 207 -30.37 13.53 29.18
N PRO A 208 -29.05 13.48 29.41
CA PRO A 208 -28.45 12.54 30.36
C PRO A 208 -28.82 12.80 31.84
N HIS A 209 -29.24 14.03 32.19
CA HIS A 209 -29.45 14.40 33.60
C HIS A 209 -30.45 13.51 34.36
N PRO A 210 -31.67 13.24 33.84
CA PRO A 210 -32.66 12.46 34.57
C PRO A 210 -32.18 11.04 34.86
N ILE A 211 -31.44 10.43 33.92
CA ILE A 211 -30.89 9.08 34.07
C ILE A 211 -29.78 9.05 35.14
N CYS A 212 -28.86 10.01 35.09
CA CYS A 212 -27.77 10.12 36.06
C CYS A 212 -28.30 10.36 37.49
N ALA A 213 -29.33 11.21 37.63
CA ALA A 213 -29.96 11.55 38.89
C ALA A 213 -30.59 10.34 39.61
N LEU A 214 -30.98 9.28 38.89
CA LEU A 214 -31.54 8.08 39.50
C LEU A 214 -30.56 7.40 40.46
N SER A 215 -29.28 7.33 40.09
CA SER A 215 -28.21 6.74 40.92
C SER A 215 -27.90 7.56 42.18
N ALA A 216 -28.35 8.82 42.23
CA ALA A 216 -28.21 9.72 43.36
C ALA A 216 -29.41 9.70 44.32
N LEU A 217 -30.44 8.90 44.08
CA LEU A 217 -31.58 8.76 44.98
C LEU A 217 -31.22 7.93 46.23
N HIS A 218 -32.09 7.99 47.24
CA HIS A 218 -32.06 7.02 48.34
C HIS A 218 -32.11 5.59 47.79
N ARG A 219 -31.28 4.69 48.35
CA ARG A 219 -31.05 3.34 47.77
C ARG A 219 -32.31 2.51 47.61
N HIS A 220 -33.26 2.63 48.55
CA HIS A 220 -34.54 1.93 48.46
C HIS A 220 -35.45 2.46 47.34
N ILE A 221 -35.41 3.76 47.05
CA ILE A 221 -36.16 4.37 45.93
C ILE A 221 -35.51 3.92 44.62
N TRP A 222 -34.19 4.01 44.53
CA TRP A 222 -33.47 3.60 43.35
C TRP A 222 -33.66 2.10 43.05
N HIS A 223 -33.66 1.24 44.08
CA HIS A 223 -33.99 -0.17 43.95
C HIS A 223 -35.37 -0.39 43.30
N MET A 224 -36.42 0.32 43.75
CA MET A 224 -37.77 0.19 43.20
C MET A 224 -37.83 0.59 41.71
N VAL A 225 -37.21 1.72 41.34
CA VAL A 225 -37.19 2.20 39.95
C VAL A 225 -36.38 1.27 39.06
N ARG A 226 -35.22 0.81 39.54
CA ARG A 226 -34.37 -0.16 38.82
C ARG A 226 -35.11 -1.47 38.53
N GLU A 227 -35.82 -2.00 39.52
CA GLU A 227 -36.64 -3.21 39.35
C GLU A 227 -37.76 -3.01 38.33
N GLU A 228 -38.37 -1.83 38.26
CA GLU A 228 -39.37 -1.50 37.26
C GLU A 228 -38.79 -1.45 35.85
N ILE A 229 -37.61 -0.84 35.67
CA ILE A 229 -36.88 -0.84 34.39
C ILE A 229 -36.58 -2.28 33.95
N LEU A 230 -36.05 -3.11 34.84
CA LEU A 230 -35.70 -4.50 34.54
C LEU A 230 -36.94 -5.36 34.21
N LYS A 231 -38.06 -5.15 34.90
CA LYS A 231 -39.32 -5.87 34.64
C LYS A 231 -39.98 -5.46 33.33
N THR A 232 -39.90 -4.18 32.98
CA THR A 232 -40.47 -3.65 31.72
C THR A 232 -39.68 -4.16 30.52
N GLY A 233 -38.37 -4.37 30.68
CA GLY A 233 -37.50 -4.89 29.63
C GLY A 233 -37.27 -3.89 28.48
N GLY A 234 -36.94 -4.39 27.30
CA GLY A 234 -36.73 -3.56 26.12
C GLY A 234 -35.39 -2.81 26.13
N GLU A 235 -35.35 -1.65 25.47
CA GLU A 235 -34.11 -0.87 25.28
C GLU A 235 -33.59 -0.28 26.59
N ALA A 236 -34.46 0.20 27.49
CA ALA A 236 -34.05 0.78 28.77
C ALA A 236 -33.28 -0.21 29.65
N ALA A 237 -33.73 -1.48 29.72
CA ALA A 237 -33.03 -2.53 30.45
C ALA A 237 -31.66 -2.87 29.83
N LYS A 238 -31.56 -2.87 28.50
CA LYS A 238 -30.28 -3.10 27.78
C LYS A 238 -29.30 -1.94 28.00
N SER A 239 -29.78 -0.70 27.93
CA SER A 239 -28.96 0.49 28.20
C SER A 239 -28.46 0.50 29.64
N LEU A 240 -29.32 0.13 30.60
CA LEU A 240 -28.91 0.01 32.00
C LEU A 240 -27.85 -1.07 32.19
N ASP A 241 -28.00 -2.26 31.60
CA ASP A 241 -26.98 -3.31 31.66
C ASP A 241 -25.65 -2.87 31.02
N LEU A 242 -25.70 -2.13 29.91
CA LEU A 242 -24.53 -1.56 29.26
C LEU A 242 -23.82 -0.51 30.15
N MET A 243 -24.59 0.32 30.86
CA MET A 243 -24.07 1.27 31.84
C MET A 243 -23.44 0.55 33.04
N GLU A 244 -24.12 -0.44 33.61
CA GLU A 244 -23.65 -1.21 34.77
C GLU A 244 -22.42 -2.05 34.46
N SER A 245 -22.30 -2.58 33.24
CA SER A 245 -21.16 -3.42 32.81
C SER A 245 -19.92 -2.65 32.37
N ALA A 246 -20.01 -1.35 32.12
CA ALA A 246 -18.86 -0.56 31.66
C ALA A 246 -17.66 -0.60 32.62
N ILE A 247 -16.44 -0.55 32.08
CA ILE A 247 -15.19 -0.53 32.84
C ILE A 247 -15.14 0.67 33.80
N LEU A 248 -15.53 1.85 33.29
CA LEU A 248 -15.67 3.09 34.04
C LEU A 248 -16.63 4.04 33.30
N VAL A 249 -17.01 5.13 33.97
CA VAL A 249 -17.78 6.23 33.37
C VAL A 249 -16.88 7.46 33.21
N LEU A 250 -16.80 8.04 32.01
CA LEU A 250 -16.17 9.33 31.73
C LEU A 250 -17.26 10.39 31.53
N THR A 251 -17.14 11.52 32.21
CA THR A 251 -17.97 12.71 32.00
C THR A 251 -17.17 13.84 31.38
N LEU A 252 -17.67 14.41 30.29
CA LEU A 252 -17.11 15.61 29.64
C LEU A 252 -17.98 16.81 29.99
N GLU A 253 -17.49 17.68 30.88
CA GLU A 253 -18.22 18.88 31.31
C GLU A 253 -18.11 20.00 30.27
N ASP A 254 -19.23 20.65 29.95
CA ASP A 254 -19.25 21.75 28.96
C ASP A 254 -18.72 23.10 29.50
N CYS A 255 -18.43 23.16 30.80
CA CYS A 255 -17.93 24.32 31.51
C CYS A 255 -16.46 24.13 31.96
N PRO A 256 -15.71 25.23 32.15
CA PRO A 256 -14.43 25.17 32.85
C PRO A 256 -14.63 24.83 34.34
N ALA A 257 -13.59 24.33 34.99
CA ALA A 257 -13.63 24.06 36.42
C ALA A 257 -13.77 25.38 37.22
N PRO A 258 -14.38 25.34 38.42
CA PRO A 258 -14.35 26.47 39.35
C PRO A 258 -12.92 26.91 39.68
N ALA A 259 -12.74 28.20 40.01
CA ALA A 259 -11.42 28.73 40.34
C ALA A 259 -10.89 28.24 41.70
N ASP A 260 -11.80 27.97 42.65
CA ASP A 260 -11.45 27.47 43.97
C ASP A 260 -11.38 25.93 43.98
N LEU A 261 -10.39 25.39 44.70
CA LEU A 261 -10.15 23.94 44.75
C LEU A 261 -11.27 23.20 45.48
N ALA A 262 -11.87 23.79 46.53
CA ALA A 262 -12.97 23.17 47.25
C ALA A 262 -14.24 23.17 46.38
N ASP A 263 -14.50 24.25 45.66
CA ASP A 263 -15.60 24.30 44.68
C ASP A 263 -15.40 23.31 43.54
N THR A 264 -14.16 23.13 43.07
CA THR A 264 -13.79 22.14 42.05
C THR A 264 -14.04 20.72 42.54
N LEU A 265 -13.57 20.40 43.75
CA LEU A 265 -13.81 19.11 44.39
C LEU A 265 -15.30 18.84 44.55
N ASN A 266 -16.07 19.85 45.01
CA ASN A 266 -17.53 19.76 45.13
C ASN A 266 -18.21 19.55 43.76
N THR A 267 -17.71 20.18 42.70
CA THR A 267 -18.27 20.03 41.34
C THR A 267 -17.97 18.65 40.75
N ILE A 268 -16.78 18.11 41.00
CA ILE A 268 -16.44 16.72 40.66
C ILE A 268 -17.35 15.77 41.43
N HIS A 269 -17.52 16.02 42.73
CA HIS A 269 -18.26 15.18 43.65
C HIS A 269 -19.77 15.16 43.41
N LEU A 270 -20.40 16.33 43.23
CA LEU A 270 -21.86 16.51 43.23
C LEU A 270 -22.43 16.97 41.88
N GLY A 271 -21.59 17.39 40.93
CA GLY A 271 -22.01 18.01 39.67
C GLY A 271 -22.09 19.54 39.73
N GLY A 272 -22.71 20.17 38.73
CA GLY A 272 -22.74 21.63 38.58
C GLY A 272 -23.59 22.35 39.64
N LEU A 273 -23.19 23.57 40.00
CA LEU A 273 -23.86 24.44 41.00
C LEU A 273 -25.35 24.71 40.74
N ASN A 274 -25.83 24.46 39.52
CA ASN A 274 -27.23 24.63 39.10
C ASN A 274 -28.11 23.39 39.34
N GLY A 275 -27.61 22.36 40.04
CA GLY A 275 -28.35 21.12 40.33
C GLY A 275 -28.33 20.08 39.20
N GLN A 276 -27.44 20.28 38.22
CA GLN A 276 -27.26 19.42 37.05
C GLN A 276 -26.12 18.42 37.31
N CYS A 277 -26.45 17.15 37.53
CA CYS A 277 -25.47 16.09 37.83
C CYS A 277 -25.37 15.08 36.68
N TRP A 278 -24.17 14.92 36.12
CA TRP A 278 -23.84 13.96 35.05
C TRP A 278 -23.06 12.73 35.56
N ARG A 279 -23.06 12.48 36.87
CA ARG A 279 -22.40 11.33 37.49
C ARG A 279 -23.35 10.15 37.59
N TYR A 280 -22.83 8.94 37.38
CA TYR A 280 -23.53 7.70 37.65
C TYR A 280 -22.90 7.02 38.87
N TYR A 281 -23.42 7.33 40.06
CA TYR A 281 -22.78 7.00 41.35
C TYR A 281 -22.76 5.52 41.70
N ASP A 282 -23.56 4.70 41.01
CA ASP A 282 -23.45 3.25 41.13
C ASP A 282 -22.16 2.71 40.52
N LYS A 283 -21.55 3.42 39.55
CA LYS A 283 -20.26 2.99 38.98
C LYS A 283 -19.15 3.24 40.00
N VAL A 284 -18.29 2.23 40.21
CA VAL A 284 -17.18 2.33 41.15
C VAL A 284 -16.19 3.43 40.75
N VAL A 285 -15.98 3.67 39.46
CA VAL A 285 -15.09 4.75 38.96
C VAL A 285 -15.85 5.67 38.00
N ASN A 286 -16.03 6.91 38.44
CA ASN A 286 -16.43 8.04 37.60
C ASN A 286 -15.22 8.94 37.38
N MET A 287 -14.94 9.29 36.14
CA MET A 287 -13.89 10.22 35.72
C MET A 287 -14.54 11.46 35.13
N VAL A 288 -14.01 12.64 35.41
CA VAL A 288 -14.58 13.93 35.01
C VAL A 288 -13.49 14.76 34.35
N VAL A 289 -13.78 15.35 33.19
CA VAL A 289 -12.86 16.26 32.49
C VAL A 289 -13.60 17.53 32.10
N PHE A 290 -13.15 18.67 32.64
CA PHE A 290 -13.66 20.00 32.36
C PHE A 290 -13.13 20.56 31.05
N LYS A 291 -13.80 21.60 30.54
CA LYS A 291 -13.47 22.24 29.26
C LYS A 291 -12.07 22.86 29.23
N ASP A 292 -11.55 23.25 30.39
CA ASP A 292 -10.19 23.78 30.61
C ASP A 292 -9.15 22.68 30.91
N CYS A 293 -9.51 21.40 30.69
CA CYS A 293 -8.68 20.22 30.90
C CYS A 293 -8.37 19.88 32.36
N LEU A 294 -8.94 20.59 33.33
CA LEU A 294 -8.93 20.12 34.71
C LEU A 294 -9.71 18.80 34.77
N ALA A 295 -9.21 17.84 35.55
CA ALA A 295 -9.84 16.53 35.66
C ALA A 295 -9.97 16.09 37.12
N GLY A 296 -10.88 15.16 37.35
CA GLY A 296 -11.15 14.57 38.66
C GLY A 296 -11.69 13.16 38.55
N MET A 297 -11.74 12.46 39.67
CA MET A 297 -12.35 11.14 39.78
C MET A 297 -13.25 11.08 41.02
N VAL A 298 -14.30 10.26 40.95
CA VAL A 298 -15.17 9.94 42.07
C VAL A 298 -15.26 8.42 42.16
N PHE A 299 -15.04 7.90 43.37
CA PHE A 299 -15.05 6.47 43.64
C PHE A 299 -16.21 6.07 44.56
N GLU A 300 -16.73 4.85 44.39
CA GLU A 300 -17.71 4.27 45.30
C GLU A 300 -17.02 3.51 46.45
N HIS A 301 -17.17 3.98 47.68
CA HIS A 301 -16.37 3.55 48.83
C HIS A 301 -16.62 2.11 49.29
N SER A 302 -17.74 1.48 48.90
CA SER A 302 -17.99 0.08 49.29
C SER A 302 -17.15 -0.91 48.47
N ALA A 303 -16.57 -0.49 47.35
CA ALA A 303 -15.63 -1.28 46.55
C ALA A 303 -14.16 -0.93 46.85
N VAL A 304 -13.86 0.35 47.10
CA VAL A 304 -12.49 0.84 47.26
C VAL A 304 -12.34 1.77 48.46
N ASP A 305 -11.23 1.63 49.19
CA ASP A 305 -10.86 2.60 50.22
C ASP A 305 -10.11 3.81 49.63
N GLY A 306 -9.89 4.83 50.47
CA GLY A 306 -9.21 6.05 50.05
C GLY A 306 -7.75 5.84 49.64
N MET A 307 -7.07 4.80 50.13
CA MET A 307 -5.68 4.52 49.75
C MET A 307 -5.62 3.94 48.34
N VAL A 308 -6.47 2.94 48.04
CA VAL A 308 -6.59 2.36 46.70
C VAL A 308 -7.06 3.41 45.71
N ALA A 309 -8.08 4.21 46.05
CA ALA A 309 -8.52 5.33 45.21
C ALA A 309 -7.38 6.32 44.92
N GLY A 310 -6.58 6.68 45.93
CA GLY A 310 -5.42 7.56 45.78
C GLY A 310 -4.35 6.99 44.83
N LEU A 311 -4.01 5.70 44.97
CA LEU A 311 -3.07 5.02 44.08
C LEU A 311 -3.57 4.96 42.64
N ILE A 312 -4.86 4.67 42.42
CA ILE A 312 -5.44 4.67 41.08
C ILE A 312 -5.39 6.07 40.46
N VAL A 313 -5.72 7.12 41.21
CA VAL A 313 -5.63 8.51 40.74
C VAL A 313 -4.20 8.86 40.34
N GLU A 314 -3.22 8.50 41.16
CA GLU A 314 -1.80 8.76 40.89
C GLU A 314 -1.32 7.99 39.66
N SER A 315 -1.63 6.70 39.54
CA SER A 315 -1.23 5.86 38.40
C SER A 315 -1.87 6.32 37.10
N VAL A 316 -3.18 6.60 37.09
CA VAL A 316 -3.89 7.12 35.92
C VAL A 316 -3.29 8.46 35.48
N TRP A 317 -3.02 9.37 36.42
CA TRP A 317 -2.38 10.63 36.10
C TRP A 317 -1.00 10.41 35.50
N ASN A 318 -0.10 9.68 36.16
CA ASN A 318 1.27 9.44 35.69
C ASN A 318 1.32 8.76 34.31
N LEU A 319 0.48 7.75 34.07
CA LEU A 319 0.38 7.07 32.78
C LEU A 319 -0.15 8.02 31.70
N SER A 320 -1.16 8.84 32.00
CA SER A 320 -1.68 9.80 31.02
C SER A 320 -0.63 10.84 30.61
N GLU A 321 0.21 11.30 31.53
CA GLU A 321 1.29 12.25 31.25
C GLU A 321 2.46 11.65 30.46
N SER A 322 2.53 10.33 30.29
CA SER A 322 3.56 9.67 29.49
C SER A 322 3.33 9.77 27.97
N GLN A 323 2.14 10.21 27.55
CA GLN A 323 1.72 10.17 26.16
C GLN A 323 2.23 11.37 25.35
N ASN A 324 2.71 11.10 24.13
CA ASN A 324 3.07 12.15 23.17
C ASN A 324 1.85 12.56 22.32
N ILE A 325 1.15 13.59 22.78
CA ILE A 325 -0.05 14.12 22.12
C ILE A 325 0.26 14.75 20.76
N GLU A 326 1.44 15.33 20.55
CA GLU A 326 1.81 15.92 19.25
C GLU A 326 1.97 14.84 18.17
N HIS A 327 2.54 13.69 18.54
CA HIS A 327 2.59 12.52 17.65
C HIS A 327 1.19 12.00 17.32
N MET A 328 0.30 11.90 18.32
CA MET A 328 -1.10 11.50 18.10
C MET A 328 -1.84 12.51 17.20
N ARG A 329 -1.67 13.82 17.42
CA ARG A 329 -2.22 14.87 16.55
C ARG A 329 -1.74 14.73 15.12
N THR A 330 -0.45 14.51 14.92
CA THR A 330 0.14 14.33 13.58
C THR A 330 -0.45 13.10 12.89
N GLN A 331 -0.60 11.98 13.62
CA GLN A 331 -1.26 10.78 13.10
C GLN A 331 -2.76 10.99 12.83
N ALA A 332 -3.46 11.74 13.70
CA ALA A 332 -4.88 12.07 13.54
C ALA A 332 -5.11 13.01 12.34
N LEU A 333 -4.25 14.01 12.15
CA LEU A 333 -4.27 14.87 10.97
C LEU A 333 -3.97 14.06 9.70
N ALA A 334 -2.98 13.17 9.73
CA ALA A 334 -2.67 12.28 8.60
C ALA A 334 -3.86 11.36 8.26
N ARG A 335 -4.57 10.80 9.26
CA ARG A 335 -5.80 10.02 9.05
C ARG A 335 -6.95 10.87 8.50
N LYS A 336 -7.13 12.11 8.96
CA LYS A 336 -8.18 13.02 8.47
C LYS A 336 -8.05 13.35 6.98
N SER A 337 -6.85 13.26 6.42
CA SER A 337 -6.57 13.47 5.01
C SER A 337 -6.56 12.20 4.14
N ASN A 338 -6.70 11.00 4.73
CA ASN A 338 -6.54 9.70 4.04
C ASN A 338 -7.88 8.96 3.85
N PHE A 339 -8.81 9.55 3.11
CA PHE A 339 -9.90 8.79 2.51
C PHE A 339 -9.77 8.82 0.99
N THR A 340 -10.32 7.80 0.35
CA THR A 340 -10.35 7.70 -1.10
C THR A 340 -11.79 7.41 -1.53
N LEU A 341 -12.32 8.19 -2.47
CA LEU A 341 -13.64 7.96 -3.07
C LEU A 341 -13.50 8.03 -4.58
N VAL A 342 -13.94 6.99 -5.28
CA VAL A 342 -13.96 6.95 -6.75
C VAL A 342 -15.36 6.61 -7.20
N ILE A 343 -15.87 7.35 -8.18
CA ILE A 343 -17.20 7.14 -8.77
C ILE A 343 -17.10 7.10 -10.29
N HIS A 344 -17.96 6.32 -10.94
CA HIS A 344 -18.09 6.32 -12.40
C HIS A 344 -19.52 6.61 -12.86
N GLY A 345 -19.62 7.32 -13.98
CA GLY A 345 -20.85 7.52 -14.75
C GLY A 345 -21.11 6.44 -15.81
N GLY A 346 -20.18 5.50 -15.96
CA GLY A 346 -20.28 4.35 -16.86
C GLY A 346 -19.31 4.38 -18.04
N ALA A 347 -19.11 3.21 -18.63
CA ALA A 347 -18.28 2.97 -19.82
C ALA A 347 -19.15 2.92 -21.09
N GLY A 348 -18.65 3.42 -22.22
CA GLY A 348 -19.41 3.51 -23.48
C GLY A 348 -18.55 3.44 -24.75
N GLU A 349 -19.21 3.26 -25.89
CA GLU A 349 -18.57 3.31 -27.21
C GLU A 349 -18.16 4.75 -27.58
N GLU A 350 -17.08 4.88 -28.33
CA GLU A 350 -16.42 6.14 -28.71
C GLU A 350 -17.42 7.24 -29.12
N MET A 351 -17.37 8.37 -28.43
CA MET A 351 -18.28 9.49 -28.64
C MET A 351 -17.46 10.75 -28.97
N MET A 352 -17.66 11.30 -30.16
CA MET A 352 -17.29 12.69 -30.45
C MET A 352 -18.26 13.62 -29.72
N LEU A 353 -18.10 13.71 -28.40
CA LEU A 353 -18.81 14.70 -27.60
C LEU A 353 -18.23 16.07 -27.87
N SER A 354 -19.09 17.04 -28.14
CA SER A 354 -18.68 18.44 -28.06
C SER A 354 -18.17 18.75 -26.65
N HIS A 355 -17.14 19.59 -26.51
CA HIS A 355 -16.60 20.01 -25.21
C HIS A 355 -17.70 20.41 -24.21
N LYS A 356 -18.73 21.13 -24.67
CA LYS A 356 -19.86 21.56 -23.82
C LYS A 356 -20.62 20.41 -23.15
N VAL A 357 -20.74 19.25 -23.79
CA VAL A 357 -21.46 18.10 -23.21
C VAL A 357 -20.57 17.37 -22.22
N VAL A 358 -19.26 17.30 -22.49
CA VAL A 358 -18.27 16.77 -21.55
C VAL A 358 -18.31 17.60 -20.26
N ASP A 359 -18.25 18.93 -20.36
CA ASP A 359 -18.27 19.84 -19.21
C ASP A 359 -19.50 19.62 -18.30
N ILE A 360 -20.68 19.35 -18.90
CA ILE A 360 -21.92 19.08 -18.16
C ILE A 360 -21.86 17.74 -17.40
N ILE A 361 -21.31 16.70 -18.04
CA ILE A 361 -21.16 15.38 -17.40
C ILE A 361 -20.13 15.45 -16.27
N GLU A 362 -19.00 16.12 -16.50
CA GLU A 362 -17.98 16.34 -15.49
C GLU A 362 -18.54 17.13 -14.31
N PHE A 363 -19.34 18.18 -14.54
CA PHE A 363 -20.00 18.91 -13.46
C PHE A 363 -20.95 18.01 -12.63
N ALA A 364 -21.73 17.14 -13.29
CA ALA A 364 -22.63 16.22 -12.60
C ALA A 364 -21.86 15.19 -11.76
N LEU A 365 -20.77 14.64 -12.27
CA LEU A 365 -19.89 13.73 -11.53
C LEU A 365 -19.21 14.43 -10.36
N HIS A 366 -18.67 15.63 -10.58
CA HIS A 366 -18.06 16.43 -9.53
C HIS A 366 -19.05 16.70 -8.38
N THR A 367 -20.30 16.99 -8.72
CA THR A 367 -21.36 17.20 -7.72
C THR A 367 -21.64 15.93 -6.92
N ALA A 368 -21.81 14.78 -7.59
CA ALA A 368 -22.05 13.49 -6.91
C ALA A 368 -20.87 13.08 -6.02
N LEU A 369 -19.64 13.24 -6.51
CA LEU A 369 -18.42 12.99 -5.76
C LEU A 369 -18.35 13.88 -4.52
N THR A 370 -18.65 15.17 -4.65
CA THR A 370 -18.63 16.13 -3.54
C THR A 370 -19.65 15.78 -2.46
N LEU A 371 -20.83 15.27 -2.83
CA LEU A 371 -21.84 14.85 -1.85
C LEU A 371 -21.40 13.61 -1.06
N GLY A 372 -20.76 12.63 -1.70
CA GLY A 372 -20.14 11.50 -0.98
C GLY A 372 -18.92 11.93 -0.16
N ALA A 373 -18.10 12.83 -0.70
CA ALA A 373 -16.95 13.42 -0.04
C ALA A 373 -17.31 14.08 1.29
N GLN A 374 -18.39 14.85 1.31
CA GLN A 374 -18.88 15.52 2.51
C GLN A 374 -19.20 14.54 3.63
N VAL A 375 -19.69 13.33 3.31
CA VAL A 375 -19.91 12.28 4.30
C VAL A 375 -18.59 11.89 4.94
N LEU A 376 -17.56 11.60 4.14
CA LEU A 376 -16.23 11.21 4.64
C LEU A 376 -15.54 12.34 5.41
N CYS A 377 -15.63 13.58 4.92
CA CYS A 377 -15.09 14.77 5.58
C CYS A 377 -15.71 15.02 6.96
N CYS A 378 -16.99 14.70 7.13
CA CYS A 378 -17.70 14.80 8.40
C CYS A 378 -17.49 13.57 9.30
N GLY A 379 -16.62 12.63 8.91
CA GLY A 379 -16.39 11.41 9.66
C GLY A 379 -17.58 10.45 9.61
N GLY A 380 -18.22 10.31 8.45
CA GLY A 380 -19.20 9.25 8.12
C GLY A 380 -18.58 8.08 7.36
N SER A 381 -19.28 6.94 7.28
CA SER A 381 -18.78 5.67 6.75
C SER A 381 -18.53 5.66 5.23
N SER A 382 -17.59 4.81 4.78
CA SER A 382 -17.39 4.48 3.35
C SER A 382 -18.70 4.07 2.70
N LEU A 383 -19.49 3.30 3.43
CA LEU A 383 -20.77 2.76 3.03
C LEU A 383 -21.85 3.85 2.84
N ASP A 384 -21.89 4.85 3.72
CA ASP A 384 -22.75 6.04 3.57
C ASP A 384 -22.30 6.90 2.39
N ALA A 385 -20.98 7.04 2.18
CA ALA A 385 -20.40 7.84 1.11
C ALA A 385 -20.71 7.26 -0.28
N VAL A 386 -20.58 5.93 -0.47
CA VAL A 386 -20.93 5.28 -1.75
C VAL A 386 -22.44 5.34 -2.01
N GLN A 387 -23.29 5.13 -0.99
CA GLN A 387 -24.74 5.28 -1.12
C GLN A 387 -25.09 6.72 -1.54
N ARG A 388 -24.51 7.72 -0.86
CA ARG A 388 -24.81 9.13 -1.13
C ARG A 388 -24.39 9.54 -2.54
N SER A 389 -23.25 9.07 -3.01
CA SER A 389 -22.73 9.33 -4.35
C SER A 389 -23.61 8.70 -5.42
N VAL A 390 -23.93 7.40 -5.30
CA VAL A 390 -24.76 6.68 -6.28
C VAL A 390 -26.18 7.24 -6.31
N ALA A 391 -26.78 7.57 -5.16
CA ALA A 391 -28.10 8.20 -5.12
C ALA A 391 -28.13 9.56 -5.85
N ALA A 392 -27.05 10.35 -5.76
CA ALA A 392 -26.93 11.59 -6.52
C ALA A 392 -26.84 11.34 -8.04
N LEU A 393 -26.18 10.27 -8.45
CA LEU A 393 -26.12 9.85 -9.87
C LEU A 393 -27.48 9.32 -10.37
N GLU A 394 -28.22 8.57 -9.54
CA GLU A 394 -29.58 8.10 -9.83
C GLU A 394 -30.60 9.25 -9.98
N ASP A 395 -30.40 10.36 -9.27
CA ASP A 395 -31.25 11.56 -9.39
C ASP A 395 -30.95 12.36 -10.68
N CYS A 396 -29.84 12.08 -11.36
CA CYS A 396 -29.40 12.77 -12.57
C CYS A 396 -29.84 12.02 -13.84
N PHE A 397 -30.63 12.68 -14.69
CA PHE A 397 -31.18 12.08 -15.91
C PHE A 397 -30.13 11.71 -16.99
N LEU A 398 -28.88 12.15 -16.84
CA LEU A 398 -27.80 11.90 -17.79
C LEU A 398 -27.24 10.48 -17.71
N PHE A 399 -27.30 9.83 -16.55
CA PHE A 399 -26.72 8.51 -16.32
C PHE A 399 -27.77 7.40 -16.41
N ASN A 400 -27.40 6.18 -16.81
CA ASN A 400 -28.37 5.07 -16.94
C ASN A 400 -28.59 4.40 -15.57
N ALA A 401 -29.17 5.15 -14.65
CA ALA A 401 -29.58 4.70 -13.32
C ALA A 401 -30.71 5.60 -12.80
N GLY A 402 -31.58 5.06 -11.94
CA GLY A 402 -32.73 5.80 -11.40
C GLY A 402 -33.50 6.56 -12.48
N LYS A 403 -33.59 7.88 -12.32
CA LYS A 403 -34.31 8.80 -13.23
C LYS A 403 -33.90 8.68 -14.71
N GLY A 404 -32.65 8.34 -14.98
CA GLY A 404 -32.10 8.22 -16.33
C GLY A 404 -32.05 6.80 -16.89
N SER A 405 -32.70 5.82 -16.24
CA SER A 405 -32.67 4.41 -16.65
C SER A 405 -33.20 4.17 -18.06
N VAL A 406 -32.58 3.23 -18.77
CA VAL A 406 -32.98 2.83 -20.14
C VAL A 406 -34.32 2.11 -20.19
N TYR A 407 -34.89 2.06 -21.40
CA TYR A 407 -36.10 1.28 -21.69
C TYR A 407 -35.77 -0.18 -22.05
N ASN A 408 -36.60 -1.11 -21.57
CA ASN A 408 -36.66 -2.49 -22.08
C ASN A 408 -37.45 -2.56 -23.39
N ARG A 409 -37.52 -3.75 -24.03
CA ARG A 409 -38.26 -3.94 -25.31
C ARG A 409 -39.75 -3.60 -25.23
N SER A 410 -40.34 -3.68 -24.04
CA SER A 410 -41.74 -3.37 -23.79
C SER A 410 -41.97 -1.87 -23.51
N GLY A 411 -40.93 -1.03 -23.61
CA GLY A 411 -41.02 0.40 -23.33
C GLY A 411 -41.21 0.73 -21.85
N GLN A 412 -40.79 -0.17 -20.95
CA GLN A 412 -40.83 0.02 -19.49
C GLN A 412 -39.41 0.09 -18.90
N HIS A 413 -39.29 0.57 -17.66
CA HIS A 413 -38.03 0.62 -16.91
C HIS A 413 -37.94 -0.53 -15.91
N GLU A 414 -36.76 -1.15 -15.81
CA GLU A 414 -36.44 -2.19 -14.83
C GLU A 414 -35.03 -1.93 -14.29
N MET A 415 -34.94 -1.48 -13.05
CA MET A 415 -33.73 -1.01 -12.40
C MET A 415 -33.13 -2.06 -11.48
N GLU A 416 -31.82 -1.98 -11.30
CA GLU A 416 -31.03 -2.93 -10.54
C GLU A 416 -29.97 -2.16 -9.75
N ALA A 417 -29.71 -2.56 -8.51
CA ALA A 417 -28.67 -1.95 -7.68
C ALA A 417 -28.16 -2.92 -6.61
N THR A 418 -26.91 -2.72 -6.19
CA THR A 418 -26.27 -3.46 -5.10
C THR A 418 -25.39 -2.52 -4.29
N ILE A 419 -25.33 -2.76 -2.98
CA ILE A 419 -24.38 -2.14 -2.07
C ILE A 419 -23.70 -3.23 -1.23
N VAL A 420 -22.39 -3.09 -1.01
CA VAL A 420 -21.56 -4.07 -0.30
C VAL A 420 -20.74 -3.35 0.78
N ASP A 421 -20.84 -3.85 2.01
CA ASP A 421 -19.97 -3.50 3.13
C ASP A 421 -18.80 -4.49 3.19
N GLY A 422 -17.60 -4.03 2.86
CA GLY A 422 -16.40 -4.88 2.86
C GLY A 422 -15.94 -5.27 4.27
N HIS A 423 -16.21 -4.45 5.29
CA HIS A 423 -15.81 -4.70 6.66
C HIS A 423 -16.64 -5.82 7.31
N GLU A 424 -17.97 -5.74 7.20
CA GLU A 424 -18.87 -6.78 7.72
C GLU A 424 -19.07 -7.96 6.73
N ARG A 425 -18.56 -7.82 5.50
CA ARG A 425 -18.80 -8.75 4.38
C ARG A 425 -20.30 -8.97 4.13
N ASN A 426 -21.07 -7.91 4.33
CA ASN A 426 -22.52 -7.90 4.14
C ASN A 426 -22.88 -7.23 2.81
N SER A 427 -24.03 -7.60 2.24
CA SER A 427 -24.50 -7.03 0.98
C SER A 427 -26.01 -7.06 0.86
N GLY A 428 -26.54 -6.10 0.11
CA GLY A 428 -27.93 -6.09 -0.31
C GLY A 428 -28.05 -5.72 -1.77
N SER A 429 -28.95 -6.41 -2.46
CA SER A 429 -29.17 -6.28 -3.88
C SER A 429 -30.67 -6.27 -4.20
N VAL A 430 -31.01 -5.50 -5.24
CA VAL A 430 -32.36 -5.43 -5.81
C VAL A 430 -32.27 -5.52 -7.33
N ALA A 431 -33.23 -6.19 -7.95
CA ALA A 431 -33.34 -6.25 -9.40
C ALA A 431 -34.78 -6.10 -9.88
N CYS A 432 -34.95 -5.68 -11.14
CA CYS A 432 -36.24 -5.52 -11.80
C CYS A 432 -37.23 -4.57 -11.10
N LEU A 433 -36.72 -3.56 -10.37
CA LEU A 433 -37.54 -2.52 -9.74
C LEU A 433 -38.13 -1.58 -10.79
N ARG A 434 -39.37 -1.12 -10.59
CA ARG A 434 -40.11 -0.27 -11.54
C ARG A 434 -40.52 1.07 -10.94
N SER A 435 -40.76 1.13 -9.63
CA SER A 435 -41.33 2.31 -8.99
C SER A 435 -40.38 3.03 -8.01
N VAL A 436 -39.26 2.43 -7.63
CA VAL A 436 -38.37 2.96 -6.59
C VAL A 436 -37.50 4.10 -7.12
N LYS A 437 -37.54 5.26 -6.45
CA LYS A 437 -36.80 6.46 -6.87
C LYS A 437 -35.28 6.24 -6.90
N ASN A 438 -34.73 5.70 -5.81
CA ASN A 438 -33.29 5.47 -5.63
C ASN A 438 -33.00 3.98 -5.33
N PRO A 439 -32.80 3.14 -6.37
CA PRO A 439 -32.51 1.71 -6.21
C PRO A 439 -31.38 1.37 -5.22
N VAL A 440 -30.32 2.19 -5.11
CA VAL A 440 -29.23 1.92 -4.15
C VAL A 440 -29.68 1.97 -2.69
N LYS A 441 -30.64 2.84 -2.34
CA LYS A 441 -31.21 2.87 -0.99
C LYS A 441 -32.08 1.64 -0.71
N ALA A 442 -32.80 1.17 -1.73
CA ALA A 442 -33.56 -0.08 -1.60
C ALA A 442 -32.60 -1.26 -1.37
N ALA A 443 -31.49 -1.33 -2.11
CA ALA A 443 -30.43 -2.31 -1.87
C ALA A 443 -29.89 -2.24 -0.44
N ARG A 444 -29.67 -1.03 0.10
CA ARG A 444 -29.28 -0.85 1.52
C ARG A 444 -30.34 -1.35 2.50
N CYS A 445 -31.62 -1.06 2.26
CA CYS A 445 -32.70 -1.59 3.08
C CYS A 445 -32.75 -3.13 3.09
N ILE A 446 -32.48 -3.79 1.96
CA ILE A 446 -32.38 -5.24 1.88
C ILE A 446 -31.24 -5.76 2.78
N MET A 447 -30.07 -5.13 2.70
CA MET A 447 -28.88 -5.49 3.50
C MET A 447 -29.12 -5.40 5.01
N GLU A 448 -29.85 -4.38 5.46
CA GLU A 448 -30.03 -4.10 6.90
C GLU A 448 -31.28 -4.74 7.50
N LYS A 449 -32.37 -4.82 6.74
CA LYS A 449 -33.71 -5.11 7.27
C LYS A 449 -34.26 -6.46 6.81
N SER A 450 -33.54 -7.21 5.99
CA SER A 450 -33.97 -8.52 5.47
C SER A 450 -32.97 -9.63 5.81
N SER A 451 -33.44 -10.88 5.81
CA SER A 451 -32.59 -12.07 5.92
C SER A 451 -32.00 -12.53 4.58
N HIS A 452 -32.21 -11.77 3.50
CA HIS A 452 -31.86 -12.15 2.14
C HIS A 452 -30.89 -11.13 1.54
N SER A 453 -29.92 -11.60 0.75
CA SER A 453 -28.96 -10.69 0.10
C SER A 453 -29.47 -10.12 -1.22
N LEU A 454 -30.51 -10.71 -1.83
CA LEU A 454 -31.09 -10.28 -3.11
C LEU A 454 -32.59 -10.52 -3.14
N LEU A 455 -33.37 -9.46 -3.46
CA LEU A 455 -34.79 -9.57 -3.81
C LEU A 455 -35.04 -9.00 -5.21
N THR A 456 -36.07 -9.49 -5.91
CA THR A 456 -36.33 -9.09 -7.29
C THR A 456 -37.80 -8.77 -7.55
N GLY A 457 -38.04 -7.85 -8.49
CA GLY A 457 -39.35 -7.51 -9.03
C GLY A 457 -40.36 -7.14 -7.96
N ASP A 458 -41.58 -7.68 -8.11
CA ASP A 458 -42.71 -7.35 -7.26
C ASP A 458 -42.45 -7.73 -5.79
N GLY A 459 -41.70 -8.82 -5.52
CA GLY A 459 -41.35 -9.22 -4.15
C GLY A 459 -40.39 -8.26 -3.45
N ALA A 460 -39.50 -7.59 -4.19
CA ALA A 460 -38.67 -6.52 -3.64
C ALA A 460 -39.51 -5.27 -3.32
N GLU A 461 -40.45 -4.90 -4.19
CA GLU A 461 -41.34 -3.75 -3.96
C GLU A 461 -42.30 -4.00 -2.78
N GLU A 462 -42.88 -5.20 -2.67
CA GLU A 462 -43.73 -5.61 -1.53
C GLU A 462 -42.97 -5.53 -0.20
N PHE A 463 -41.71 -6.00 -0.17
CA PHE A 463 -40.87 -5.88 1.02
C PHE A 463 -40.66 -4.42 1.42
N LEU A 464 -40.30 -3.56 0.46
CA LEU A 464 -40.07 -2.13 0.71
C LEU A 464 -41.36 -1.41 1.15
N GLU A 465 -42.51 -1.77 0.59
CA GLU A 465 -43.81 -1.23 0.97
C GLU A 465 -44.27 -1.65 2.38
N GLY A 466 -43.73 -2.76 2.90
CA GLY A 466 -43.98 -3.26 4.25
C GLY A 466 -43.20 -2.54 5.34
N LEU A 467 -42.21 -1.71 5.00
CA LEU A 467 -41.37 -1.01 5.98
C LEU A 467 -42.10 0.20 6.60
N PRO A 468 -41.89 0.49 7.90
CA PRO A 468 -42.47 1.67 8.56
C PRO A 468 -42.05 3.00 7.92
N GLU A 469 -40.80 3.07 7.44
CA GLU A 469 -40.17 4.25 6.85
C GLU A 469 -40.07 4.14 5.32
N LYS A 470 -41.14 3.70 4.65
CA LYS A 470 -41.11 3.49 3.20
C LYS A 470 -41.03 4.79 2.39
N GLU A 471 -40.20 4.80 1.35
CA GLU A 471 -40.25 5.83 0.33
C GLU A 471 -41.53 5.69 -0.52
N LYS A 472 -42.07 6.81 -1.00
CA LYS A 472 -43.24 6.78 -1.88
C LYS A 472 -42.86 6.22 -3.25
N PRO A 473 -43.61 5.25 -3.79
CA PRO A 473 -43.36 4.76 -5.15
C PRO A 473 -43.58 5.88 -6.16
N MET A 474 -42.70 5.96 -7.15
CA MET A 474 -42.75 6.92 -8.23
C MET A 474 -43.63 6.39 -9.35
N LYS A 475 -44.30 7.32 -10.05
CA LYS A 475 -45.02 6.98 -11.27
C LYS A 475 -44.03 6.76 -12.43
N PRO A 476 -44.35 5.91 -13.42
CA PRO A 476 -43.46 5.63 -14.55
C PRO A 476 -42.91 6.87 -15.26
N GLU A 477 -43.70 7.96 -15.32
CA GLU A 477 -43.30 9.20 -15.99
C GLU A 477 -42.05 9.86 -15.37
N TYR A 478 -41.73 9.58 -14.10
CA TYR A 478 -40.52 10.08 -13.46
C TYR A 478 -39.24 9.61 -14.16
N PHE A 479 -39.25 8.38 -14.68
CA PHE A 479 -38.11 7.72 -15.32
C PHE A 479 -38.03 8.00 -16.83
N HIS A 480 -39.07 8.63 -17.39
CA HIS A 480 -39.13 8.92 -18.83
C HIS A 480 -38.23 10.10 -19.18
N THR A 481 -37.26 9.86 -20.08
CA THR A 481 -36.39 10.93 -20.61
C THR A 481 -36.31 10.86 -22.15
N ASP A 482 -36.23 12.03 -22.79
CA ASP A 482 -36.14 12.12 -24.25
C ASP A 482 -34.86 11.47 -24.80
N ILE A 483 -33.76 11.53 -24.04
CA ILE A 483 -32.47 10.92 -24.39
C ILE A 483 -32.62 9.40 -24.49
N ARG A 484 -33.18 8.74 -23.46
CA ARG A 484 -33.34 7.28 -23.44
C ARG A 484 -34.40 6.78 -24.43
N ARG A 485 -35.42 7.59 -24.74
CA ARG A 485 -36.41 7.26 -25.78
C ARG A 485 -35.76 7.25 -27.17
N LYS A 486 -34.89 8.22 -27.47
CA LYS A 486 -34.11 8.26 -28.71
C LYS A 486 -33.15 7.08 -28.80
N GLU A 487 -32.48 6.71 -27.70
CA GLU A 487 -31.63 5.52 -27.66
C GLU A 487 -32.38 4.23 -27.99
N LEU A 488 -33.57 4.02 -27.41
CA LEU A 488 -34.37 2.85 -27.73
C LEU A 488 -34.73 2.82 -29.24
N ALA A 489 -35.14 3.96 -29.80
CA ALA A 489 -35.46 4.05 -31.22
C ALA A 489 -34.24 3.74 -32.11
N MET A 490 -33.06 4.28 -31.77
CA MET A 490 -31.80 4.01 -32.46
C MET A 490 -31.38 2.53 -32.36
N LYS A 491 -31.56 1.91 -31.19
CA LYS A 491 -31.25 0.50 -30.97
C LYS A 491 -32.17 -0.41 -31.80
N LEU A 492 -33.46 -0.10 -31.85
CA LEU A 492 -34.45 -0.83 -32.65
C LEU A 492 -34.23 -0.65 -34.17
N SER A 493 -33.63 0.46 -34.60
CA SER A 493 -33.24 0.69 -35.99
C SER A 493 -31.87 0.11 -36.37
N GLY A 494 -31.22 -0.65 -35.47
CA GLY A 494 -29.91 -1.28 -35.73
C GLY A 494 -28.70 -0.34 -35.63
N SER A 495 -28.88 0.87 -35.10
CA SER A 495 -27.78 1.81 -34.84
C SER A 495 -27.07 1.46 -33.52
N LYS A 496 -25.79 1.82 -33.42
CA LYS A 496 -24.96 1.60 -32.20
C LYS A 496 -25.36 2.57 -31.08
N ASN A 497 -25.23 2.13 -29.83
CA ASN A 497 -25.53 2.93 -28.64
C ASN A 497 -24.28 3.64 -28.11
N SER A 498 -24.42 4.91 -27.72
CA SER A 498 -23.29 5.81 -27.44
C SER A 498 -23.40 6.60 -26.12
N HIS A 499 -24.19 6.15 -25.14
CA HIS A 499 -24.42 6.90 -23.89
C HIS A 499 -23.90 6.20 -22.61
N PRO A 500 -23.62 6.96 -21.54
CA PRO A 500 -23.13 6.41 -20.27
C PRO A 500 -24.09 5.33 -19.72
N GLN A 501 -23.49 4.20 -19.34
CA GLN A 501 -24.19 2.99 -18.91
C GLN A 501 -24.38 2.99 -17.38
N THR A 502 -23.76 2.04 -16.69
CA THR A 502 -23.92 1.80 -15.25
C THR A 502 -23.19 2.86 -14.42
N VAL A 503 -23.77 3.24 -13.29
CA VAL A 503 -23.09 4.12 -12.31
C VAL A 503 -22.59 3.30 -11.13
N GLY A 504 -21.49 3.73 -10.53
CA GLY A 504 -20.94 3.04 -9.37
C GLY A 504 -19.99 3.91 -8.56
N ALA A 505 -19.74 3.47 -7.33
CA ALA A 505 -18.86 4.13 -6.38
C ALA A 505 -18.13 3.09 -5.53
N VAL A 506 -16.85 3.36 -5.25
CA VAL A 506 -16.04 2.64 -4.26
C VAL A 506 -15.42 3.66 -3.31
N ALA A 507 -15.33 3.33 -2.02
CA ALA A 507 -14.76 4.23 -1.02
C ALA A 507 -13.91 3.49 0.01
N LEU A 508 -12.81 4.11 0.40
CA LEU A 508 -12.03 3.84 1.61
C LEU A 508 -12.25 5.01 2.57
N ASP A 509 -12.78 4.73 3.75
CA ASP A 509 -13.03 5.75 4.77
C ASP A 509 -11.86 5.96 5.73
N PRO A 510 -11.90 7.01 6.58
CA PRO A 510 -10.82 7.30 7.53
C PRO A 510 -10.56 6.20 8.57
N TRP A 511 -11.45 5.21 8.72
CA TRP A 511 -11.23 4.06 9.60
C TRP A 511 -10.66 2.85 8.86
N GLY A 512 -10.30 3.00 7.58
CA GLY A 512 -9.73 1.93 6.77
C GLY A 512 -10.77 0.91 6.30
N ARG A 513 -12.07 1.24 6.32
CA ARG A 513 -13.13 0.35 5.85
C ARG A 513 -13.48 0.67 4.40
N LEU A 514 -13.83 -0.39 3.67
CA LEU A 514 -14.10 -0.35 2.25
C LEU A 514 -15.58 -0.64 1.97
N ALA A 515 -16.14 0.07 1.01
CA ALA A 515 -17.49 -0.16 0.53
C ALA A 515 -17.58 0.03 -0.99
N ALA A 516 -18.56 -0.63 -1.59
CA ALA A 516 -18.91 -0.48 -3.00
C ALA A 516 -20.42 -0.31 -3.16
N ALA A 517 -20.85 0.47 -4.15
CA ALA A 517 -22.24 0.56 -4.57
C ALA A 517 -22.35 0.71 -6.09
N THR A 518 -23.34 0.08 -6.71
CA THR A 518 -23.59 0.15 -8.16
C THR A 518 -25.08 0.19 -8.46
N SER A 519 -25.48 0.88 -9.53
CA SER A 519 -26.88 1.03 -9.95
C SER A 519 -27.00 1.17 -11.47
N THR A 520 -28.02 0.55 -12.07
CA THR A 520 -28.23 0.56 -13.52
C THR A 520 -29.70 0.39 -13.93
N GLY A 521 -30.05 0.91 -15.11
CA GLY A 521 -31.24 0.47 -15.87
C GLY A 521 -30.98 -0.77 -16.75
N GLY A 522 -29.74 -1.24 -16.84
CA GLY A 522 -29.30 -2.37 -17.66
C GLY A 522 -29.09 -2.00 -19.12
N LEU A 523 -29.17 -2.99 -20.03
CA LEU A 523 -28.98 -2.79 -21.47
C LEU A 523 -30.23 -2.20 -22.13
N THR A 524 -30.07 -1.18 -22.97
CA THR A 524 -31.17 -0.62 -23.78
C THR A 524 -31.79 -1.71 -24.65
N GLY A 525 -33.12 -1.86 -24.57
CA GLY A 525 -33.84 -2.90 -25.31
C GLY A 525 -33.63 -4.32 -24.75
N LYS A 526 -33.26 -4.45 -23.47
CA LYS A 526 -33.23 -5.75 -22.77
C LYS A 526 -34.62 -6.41 -22.72
N TRP A 527 -34.63 -7.73 -22.55
CA TRP A 527 -35.86 -8.46 -22.26
C TRP A 527 -36.37 -8.13 -20.86
N LYS A 528 -37.70 -8.12 -20.71
CA LYS A 528 -38.35 -7.94 -19.41
C LYS A 528 -37.87 -9.02 -18.43
N GLY A 529 -37.50 -8.64 -17.21
CA GLY A 529 -37.00 -9.56 -16.18
C GLY A 529 -35.53 -9.97 -16.32
N ARG A 530 -34.75 -9.39 -17.26
CA ARG A 530 -33.31 -9.67 -17.35
C ARG A 530 -32.57 -8.98 -16.21
N VAL A 531 -31.85 -9.78 -15.42
CA VAL A 531 -30.99 -9.36 -14.31
C VAL A 531 -29.51 -9.36 -14.75
N GLY A 532 -28.76 -8.37 -14.30
CA GLY A 532 -27.37 -8.11 -14.67
C GLY A 532 -26.34 -8.31 -13.58
N ASP A 533 -25.10 -8.10 -13.99
CA ASP A 533 -23.92 -8.11 -13.14
C ASP A 533 -24.03 -7.10 -11.99
N THR A 534 -24.70 -5.97 -12.19
CA THR A 534 -24.97 -4.96 -11.16
C THR A 534 -25.73 -5.53 -9.96
N ALA A 535 -26.66 -6.46 -10.17
CA ALA A 535 -27.44 -7.08 -9.10
C ALA A 535 -26.73 -8.28 -8.43
N ILE A 536 -25.58 -8.71 -8.94
CA ILE A 536 -24.91 -9.94 -8.53
C ILE A 536 -23.52 -9.63 -7.97
N VAL A 537 -23.37 -9.78 -6.65
CA VAL A 537 -22.09 -9.66 -5.96
C VAL A 537 -21.10 -10.69 -6.53
N GLY A 538 -19.88 -10.23 -6.82
CA GLY A 538 -18.82 -10.99 -7.47
C GLY A 538 -18.82 -10.90 -9.01
N ALA A 539 -19.93 -10.49 -9.64
CA ALA A 539 -19.97 -10.22 -11.08
C ALA A 539 -19.64 -8.75 -11.39
N GLY A 540 -20.54 -7.82 -11.06
CA GLY A 540 -20.40 -6.39 -11.37
C GLY A 540 -19.91 -5.54 -10.20
N ILE A 541 -19.88 -6.10 -8.98
CA ILE A 541 -19.52 -5.40 -7.75
C ILE A 541 -18.96 -6.38 -6.71
N TYR A 542 -17.96 -5.96 -5.95
CA TYR A 542 -17.43 -6.73 -4.83
C TYR A 542 -16.73 -5.80 -3.84
N ALA A 543 -16.79 -6.10 -2.54
CA ALA A 543 -15.95 -5.46 -1.52
C ALA A 543 -15.64 -6.44 -0.38
N ASP A 544 -14.43 -6.35 0.15
CA ASP A 544 -13.99 -7.01 1.38
C ASP A 544 -13.08 -6.07 2.21
N ASP A 545 -12.38 -6.61 3.20
CA ASP A 545 -11.46 -5.85 4.06
C ASP A 545 -10.18 -5.37 3.32
N LYS A 546 -9.97 -5.81 2.07
CA LYS A 546 -8.75 -5.55 1.29
C LYS A 546 -8.99 -4.72 0.04
N LEU A 547 -10.12 -4.88 -0.64
CA LEU A 547 -10.47 -4.07 -1.82
C LEU A 547 -11.97 -3.88 -2.02
N ALA A 548 -12.33 -2.85 -2.79
CA ALA A 548 -13.67 -2.59 -3.31
C ALA A 548 -13.61 -2.38 -4.83
N VAL A 549 -14.58 -2.94 -5.57
CA VAL A 549 -14.61 -2.95 -7.04
C VAL A 549 -16.03 -2.72 -7.54
N THR A 550 -16.19 -1.87 -8.56
CA THR A 550 -17.40 -1.81 -9.39
C THR A 550 -17.07 -1.80 -10.88
N CYS A 551 -17.95 -2.40 -11.66
CA CYS A 551 -17.75 -2.62 -13.10
C CYS A 551 -18.86 -1.94 -13.93
N SER A 552 -18.54 -1.58 -15.17
CA SER A 552 -19.48 -1.13 -16.20
C SER A 552 -19.14 -1.72 -17.57
N GLY A 553 -20.12 -2.20 -18.32
CA GLY A 553 -19.92 -2.76 -19.65
C GLY A 553 -21.02 -3.75 -20.05
N ASP A 554 -20.66 -4.76 -20.83
CA ASP A 554 -21.56 -5.88 -21.16
C ASP A 554 -21.83 -6.75 -19.93
N GLY A 555 -22.95 -6.49 -19.26
CA GLY A 555 -23.33 -7.20 -18.06
C GLY A 555 -23.52 -8.71 -18.23
N ASP A 556 -23.80 -9.22 -19.43
CA ASP A 556 -23.89 -10.67 -19.65
C ASP A 556 -22.49 -11.31 -19.73
N ALA A 557 -21.51 -10.60 -20.27
CA ALA A 557 -20.11 -11.05 -20.23
C ALA A 557 -19.57 -11.05 -18.80
N PHE A 558 -19.88 -10.01 -18.02
CA PHE A 558 -19.39 -9.89 -16.64
C PHE A 558 -19.99 -10.93 -15.71
N LEU A 559 -21.28 -11.28 -15.90
CA LEU A 559 -21.92 -12.40 -15.21
C LEU A 559 -21.24 -13.73 -15.49
N ARG A 560 -20.94 -14.04 -16.76
CA ARG A 560 -20.32 -15.32 -17.15
C ARG A 560 -18.90 -15.48 -16.60
N GLN A 561 -18.18 -14.38 -16.38
CA GLN A 561 -16.77 -14.40 -15.97
C GLN A 561 -16.52 -14.02 -14.51
N THR A 562 -17.54 -13.62 -13.75
CA THR A 562 -17.41 -13.19 -12.35
C THR A 562 -16.32 -12.13 -12.16
N VAL A 563 -16.37 -11.07 -12.99
CA VAL A 563 -15.29 -10.09 -13.18
C VAL A 563 -14.82 -9.47 -11.85
N ALA A 564 -15.73 -8.94 -11.04
CA ALA A 564 -15.35 -8.28 -9.78
C ALA A 564 -14.66 -9.24 -8.79
N HIS A 565 -15.15 -10.48 -8.68
CA HIS A 565 -14.53 -11.49 -7.82
C HIS A 565 -13.18 -11.97 -8.37
N LYS A 566 -13.01 -12.01 -9.69
CA LYS A 566 -11.74 -12.39 -10.32
C LYS A 566 -10.65 -11.36 -10.03
N VAL A 567 -10.96 -10.06 -10.13
CA VAL A 567 -10.06 -8.98 -9.69
C VAL A 567 -9.65 -9.17 -8.23
N ALA A 568 -10.63 -9.38 -7.34
CA ALA A 568 -10.37 -9.64 -5.93
C ALA A 568 -9.49 -10.88 -5.70
N SER A 569 -9.71 -11.96 -6.46
CA SER A 569 -8.94 -13.20 -6.35
C SER A 569 -7.49 -13.04 -6.82
N LEU A 570 -7.25 -12.32 -7.92
CA LEU A 570 -5.89 -12.04 -8.39
C LEU A 570 -5.12 -11.20 -7.37
N TYR A 571 -5.75 -10.15 -6.83
CA TYR A 571 -5.15 -9.33 -5.79
C TYR A 571 -4.87 -10.14 -4.51
N ASN A 572 -5.89 -10.85 -3.99
CA ASN A 572 -5.80 -11.53 -2.70
C ASN A 572 -4.95 -12.81 -2.71
N LEU A 573 -4.90 -13.55 -3.82
CA LEU A 573 -4.33 -14.91 -3.86
C LEU A 573 -3.08 -15.04 -4.74
N LYS A 574 -2.88 -14.15 -5.71
CA LYS A 574 -1.72 -14.20 -6.62
C LYS A 574 -0.66 -13.13 -6.31
N GLY A 575 -0.92 -12.24 -5.35
CA GLY A 575 -0.01 -11.16 -4.99
C GLY A 575 0.12 -10.09 -6.07
N TYR A 576 -0.87 -9.98 -6.96
CA TYR A 576 -0.91 -8.95 -8.01
C TYR A 576 -1.14 -7.58 -7.39
N SER A 577 -0.58 -6.53 -7.98
CA SER A 577 -1.04 -5.18 -7.67
C SER A 577 -2.50 -4.99 -8.11
N LEU A 578 -3.21 -4.03 -7.52
CA LEU A 578 -4.60 -3.77 -7.87
C LEU A 578 -4.76 -3.47 -9.38
N ARG A 579 -3.82 -2.69 -9.93
CA ARG A 579 -3.76 -2.39 -11.36
C ARG A 579 -3.51 -3.64 -12.22
N GLN A 580 -2.54 -4.47 -11.86
CA GLN A 580 -2.27 -5.72 -12.59
C GLN A 580 -3.50 -6.63 -12.63
N ALA A 581 -4.19 -6.78 -11.50
CA ALA A 581 -5.42 -7.57 -11.43
C ALA A 581 -6.53 -7.01 -12.34
N CYS A 582 -6.72 -5.69 -12.36
CA CYS A 582 -7.71 -5.05 -13.25
C CYS A 582 -7.35 -5.22 -14.74
N GLN A 583 -6.07 -5.08 -15.09
CA GLN A 583 -5.57 -5.18 -16.47
C GLN A 583 -5.69 -6.59 -17.04
N GLU A 584 -5.29 -7.62 -16.27
CA GLU A 584 -5.44 -9.01 -16.70
C GLU A 584 -6.91 -9.34 -17.00
N VAL A 585 -7.81 -8.95 -16.10
CA VAL A 585 -9.24 -9.23 -16.29
C VAL A 585 -9.83 -8.46 -17.48
N ILE A 586 -9.43 -7.21 -17.73
CA ILE A 586 -9.95 -6.42 -18.86
C ILE A 586 -9.38 -6.87 -20.21
N TYR A 587 -8.09 -7.18 -20.31
CA TYR A 587 -7.42 -7.37 -21.60
C TYR A 587 -7.21 -8.84 -21.99
N ASP A 588 -7.04 -9.74 -21.01
CA ASP A 588 -6.72 -11.14 -21.30
C ASP A 588 -7.94 -12.07 -21.17
N ASP A 589 -8.90 -11.73 -20.31
CA ASP A 589 -10.05 -12.60 -20.01
C ASP A 589 -11.36 -12.19 -20.70
N LEU A 590 -11.58 -10.88 -20.83
CA LEU A 590 -12.79 -10.34 -21.43
C LEU A 590 -12.63 -10.24 -22.95
N GLU A 591 -13.22 -11.18 -23.71
CA GLU A 591 -13.52 -10.95 -25.14
C GLU A 591 -14.52 -9.79 -25.36
N ALA A 592 -15.02 -9.21 -24.26
CA ALA A 592 -15.95 -8.09 -24.27
C ALA A 592 -15.27 -6.81 -24.74
N LYS A 593 -15.68 -6.36 -25.93
CA LYS A 593 -15.45 -4.99 -26.38
C LYS A 593 -16.26 -4.09 -25.43
N PHE A 594 -15.62 -3.11 -24.80
CA PHE A 594 -16.23 -2.08 -23.94
C PHE A 594 -16.46 -2.47 -22.46
N ALA A 595 -15.38 -2.68 -21.71
CA ALA A 595 -15.38 -2.86 -20.25
C ALA A 595 -14.76 -1.67 -19.52
N GLY A 596 -15.20 -1.41 -18.29
CA GLY A 596 -14.61 -0.44 -17.37
C GLY A 596 -14.71 -0.92 -15.93
N ILE A 597 -13.65 -0.71 -15.16
CA ILE A 597 -13.53 -1.08 -13.74
C ILE A 597 -13.02 0.14 -12.97
N ILE A 598 -13.64 0.43 -11.82
CA ILE A 598 -13.00 1.23 -10.77
C ILE A 598 -12.77 0.35 -9.55
N ALA A 599 -11.64 0.53 -8.89
CA ALA A 599 -11.28 -0.20 -7.69
C ALA A 599 -10.47 0.65 -6.70
N ILE A 600 -10.60 0.34 -5.41
CA ILE A 600 -9.77 0.88 -4.33
C ILE A 600 -9.28 -0.27 -3.46
N ASP A 601 -8.01 -0.26 -3.03
CA ASP A 601 -7.51 -1.17 -2.02
C ASP A 601 -7.42 -0.55 -0.61
N HIS A 602 -7.15 -1.39 0.39
CA HIS A 602 -7.02 -0.99 1.80
C HIS A 602 -5.85 -0.04 2.08
N LYS A 603 -4.97 0.19 1.10
CA LYS A 603 -3.86 1.17 1.19
C LYS A 603 -4.26 2.52 0.59
N GLY A 604 -5.45 2.62 0.00
CA GLY A 604 -5.95 3.81 -0.67
C GLY A 604 -5.52 3.93 -2.13
N GLU A 605 -4.91 2.89 -2.73
CA GLU A 605 -4.59 2.86 -4.16
C GLU A 605 -5.90 2.83 -4.96
N ALA A 606 -6.12 3.83 -5.79
CA ALA A 606 -7.28 3.91 -6.68
C ALA A 606 -6.89 3.53 -8.11
N VAL A 607 -7.61 2.58 -8.69
CA VAL A 607 -7.42 2.13 -10.08
C VAL A 607 -8.68 2.41 -10.88
N VAL A 608 -8.48 2.94 -12.08
CA VAL A 608 -9.48 3.06 -13.14
C VAL A 608 -8.89 2.39 -14.36
N GLU A 609 -9.55 1.38 -14.89
CA GLU A 609 -9.08 0.63 -16.05
C GLU A 609 -10.23 0.43 -17.05
N THR A 610 -9.99 0.61 -18.34
CA THR A 610 -11.05 0.53 -19.34
C THR A 610 -10.56 0.11 -20.74
N SER A 611 -11.32 -0.79 -21.37
CA SER A 611 -11.23 -1.10 -22.80
C SER A 611 -12.30 -0.40 -23.63
N ALA A 612 -13.16 0.41 -23.01
CA ALA A 612 -14.22 1.16 -23.67
C ALA A 612 -13.69 2.47 -24.27
N GLY A 613 -14.27 2.91 -25.38
CA GLY A 613 -13.84 4.15 -26.07
C GLY A 613 -13.93 5.39 -25.17
N VAL A 614 -14.80 5.37 -24.16
CA VAL A 614 -14.90 6.38 -23.11
C VAL A 614 -15.40 5.78 -21.79
N MET A 615 -14.88 6.27 -20.66
CA MET A 615 -15.41 6.04 -19.32
C MET A 615 -15.39 7.34 -18.51
N PHE A 616 -16.52 7.74 -17.92
CA PHE A 616 -16.59 8.97 -17.13
C PHE A 616 -16.33 8.68 -15.65
N VAL A 617 -15.33 9.33 -15.06
CA VAL A 617 -14.90 9.04 -13.68
C VAL A 617 -14.63 10.34 -12.92
N ALA A 618 -14.98 10.35 -11.64
CA ALA A 618 -14.50 11.35 -10.70
C ALA A 618 -13.92 10.65 -9.48
N SER A 619 -12.80 11.18 -8.99
CA SER A 619 -12.11 10.64 -7.82
C SER A 619 -11.67 11.75 -6.89
N MET A 620 -11.59 11.38 -5.62
CA MET A 620 -11.01 12.19 -4.57
C MET A 620 -10.02 11.31 -3.82
N VAL A 621 -8.74 11.59 -4.01
CA VAL A 621 -7.63 10.84 -3.43
C VAL A 621 -6.77 11.84 -2.65
N ASN A 622 -6.61 11.63 -1.34
CA ASN A 622 -5.82 12.51 -0.46
C ASN A 622 -6.24 13.99 -0.56
N GLY A 623 -7.53 14.27 -0.65
CA GLY A 623 -8.09 15.61 -0.79
C GLY A 623 -7.96 16.25 -2.19
N HIS A 624 -7.31 15.57 -3.14
CA HIS A 624 -7.24 16.02 -4.54
C HIS A 624 -8.44 15.50 -5.32
N VAL A 625 -9.27 16.42 -5.81
CA VAL A 625 -10.39 16.11 -6.68
C VAL A 625 -9.93 16.06 -8.14
N ARG A 626 -10.23 14.96 -8.83
CA ARG A 626 -10.05 14.82 -10.28
C ARG A 626 -11.40 14.41 -10.89
N THR A 627 -11.73 14.99 -12.03
CA THR A 627 -12.91 14.62 -12.82
C THR A 627 -12.48 14.60 -14.26
N GLU A 628 -12.54 13.42 -14.88
CA GLU A 628 -11.91 13.18 -16.17
C GLU A 628 -12.71 12.17 -16.99
N VAL A 629 -12.62 12.31 -18.31
CA VAL A 629 -13.15 11.36 -19.29
C VAL A 629 -12.03 10.39 -19.68
N PHE A 630 -11.98 9.19 -19.11
CA PHE A 630 -10.97 8.17 -19.44
C PHE A 630 -11.19 7.59 -20.84
N ARG A 631 -10.10 7.37 -21.57
CA ARG A 631 -10.04 6.69 -22.87
C ARG A 631 -9.03 5.56 -22.80
N PRO A 632 -9.11 4.52 -23.66
CA PRO A 632 -8.18 3.40 -23.63
C PRO A 632 -6.73 3.86 -23.75
N MET A 633 -5.81 3.16 -23.10
CA MET A 633 -4.38 3.36 -23.31
C MET A 633 -4.01 3.09 -24.77
N MET A 634 -3.20 3.97 -25.36
CA MET A 634 -2.69 3.75 -26.71
C MET A 634 -1.64 2.63 -26.72
N SER A 635 -1.65 1.83 -27.79
CA SER A 635 -0.49 1.00 -28.13
C SER A 635 0.55 1.89 -28.82
N PHE A 636 1.74 1.98 -28.24
CA PHE A 636 2.87 2.71 -28.82
C PHE A 636 3.84 1.72 -29.47
N ALA A 637 4.29 2.02 -30.69
CA ALA A 637 5.38 1.28 -31.33
C ALA A 637 6.73 1.79 -30.84
N HIS A 638 7.75 0.93 -30.79
CA HIS A 638 9.12 1.29 -30.41
C HIS A 638 9.24 1.98 -29.04
N VAL A 639 8.49 1.51 -28.04
CA VAL A 639 8.59 1.98 -26.65
C VAL A 639 9.96 1.63 -26.08
N ILE A 640 10.64 2.62 -25.51
CA ILE A 640 11.97 2.46 -24.89
C ILE A 640 11.96 2.64 -23.38
N TRP A 641 10.93 3.28 -22.83
CA TRP A 641 10.76 3.49 -21.39
C TRP A 641 9.29 3.78 -21.09
N GLU A 642 8.78 3.34 -19.94
CA GLU A 642 7.41 3.60 -19.51
C GLU A 642 7.27 3.59 -17.98
N THR A 643 6.20 4.24 -17.50
CA THR A 643 5.68 4.18 -16.13
C THR A 643 4.19 3.88 -16.19
N ASP A 644 3.48 3.92 -15.07
CA ASP A 644 2.01 3.77 -15.07
C ASP A 644 1.30 4.88 -15.85
N GLU A 645 1.87 6.10 -15.87
CA GLU A 645 1.23 7.27 -16.47
C GLU A 645 1.87 7.72 -17.79
N LEU A 646 3.19 7.55 -17.92
CA LEU A 646 4.00 8.06 -19.04
C LEU A 646 4.57 6.93 -19.89
N VAL A 647 4.80 7.24 -21.15
CA VAL A 647 5.48 6.39 -22.11
C VAL A 647 6.47 7.22 -22.92
N ALA A 648 7.63 6.64 -23.20
CA ALA A 648 8.63 7.18 -24.09
C ALA A 648 8.87 6.22 -25.26
N HIS A 649 8.74 6.73 -26.47
CA HIS A 649 8.90 5.93 -27.69
C HIS A 649 9.67 6.69 -28.76
N LEU A 650 10.30 5.95 -29.69
CA LEU A 650 11.02 6.56 -30.80
C LEU A 650 10.06 7.36 -31.71
N HIS A 651 10.51 8.53 -32.15
CA HIS A 651 9.78 9.37 -33.10
C HIS A 651 9.98 8.81 -34.51
N THR A 652 8.89 8.63 -35.26
CA THR A 652 8.92 8.10 -36.64
C THR A 652 9.52 9.07 -37.65
N GLU A 653 9.42 10.37 -37.38
CA GLU A 653 10.04 11.46 -38.16
C GLU A 653 11.15 12.19 -37.36
N PRO A 654 12.25 11.50 -37.00
CA PRO A 654 13.24 12.01 -36.05
C PRO A 654 14.06 13.15 -36.65
N TRP A 655 14.32 14.21 -35.87
CA TRP A 655 15.25 15.28 -36.29
C TRP A 655 16.71 14.83 -36.15
N THR A 656 17.02 14.08 -35.10
CA THR A 656 18.30 13.39 -34.85
C THR A 656 18.09 11.89 -34.58
N PRO A 657 19.06 11.00 -34.91
CA PRO A 657 18.93 9.58 -34.61
C PRO A 657 18.60 9.33 -33.12
N GLY A 658 17.54 8.56 -32.86
CA GLY A 658 17.08 8.27 -31.49
C GLY A 658 16.18 9.35 -30.86
N THR A 659 15.71 10.34 -31.64
CA THR A 659 14.70 11.30 -31.17
C THR A 659 13.53 10.56 -30.53
N THR A 660 13.21 10.92 -29.30
CA THR A 660 12.21 10.23 -28.48
C THR A 660 11.10 11.18 -28.07
N ILE A 661 9.85 10.73 -28.18
CA ILE A 661 8.66 11.41 -27.65
C ILE A 661 8.36 10.86 -26.27
N ILE A 662 8.10 11.73 -25.31
CA ILE A 662 7.52 11.36 -24.01
C ILE A 662 6.13 11.97 -23.91
N THR A 663 5.13 11.15 -23.63
CA THR A 663 3.72 11.53 -23.54
C THR A 663 3.00 10.72 -22.47
N ARG A 664 1.79 11.11 -22.11
CA ARG A 664 0.90 10.29 -21.26
C ARG A 664 0.38 9.10 -22.07
N LYS A 665 0.16 7.96 -21.41
CA LYS A 665 -0.42 6.75 -22.02
C LYS A 665 -1.89 6.93 -22.44
N ALA A 666 -2.62 7.80 -21.75
CA ALA A 666 -3.98 8.20 -22.08
C ALA A 666 -4.00 9.42 -23.02
N LEU A 667 -4.93 9.43 -23.99
CA LEU A 667 -5.16 10.54 -24.93
C LEU A 667 -5.77 11.81 -24.30
N ASN A 668 -5.72 11.93 -22.98
CA ASN A 668 -6.44 12.94 -22.23
C ASN A 668 -5.50 13.98 -21.64
N GLY A 669 -6.02 15.20 -21.52
CA GLY A 669 -5.34 16.30 -20.86
C GLY A 669 -5.02 17.45 -21.80
N PRO A 670 -4.42 18.52 -21.26
CA PRO A 670 -4.12 19.71 -22.03
C PRO A 670 -3.09 19.44 -23.14
N ASN A 671 -3.10 20.29 -24.15
CA ASN A 671 -2.08 20.28 -25.21
C ASN A 671 -0.75 20.94 -24.79
N SER A 672 -0.71 21.53 -23.60
CA SER A 672 0.47 22.19 -23.05
C SER A 672 0.94 21.59 -21.74
N ILE A 673 2.25 21.34 -21.60
CA ILE A 673 2.84 20.88 -20.34
C ILE A 673 2.62 21.90 -19.20
N PHE A 674 2.47 23.19 -19.52
CA PHE A 674 2.27 24.25 -18.53
C PHE A 674 0.83 24.36 -18.01
N GLN A 675 -0.10 23.62 -18.62
CA GLN A 675 -1.48 23.49 -18.17
C GLN A 675 -1.69 22.21 -17.32
N LEU A 676 -0.69 21.33 -17.25
CA LEU A 676 -0.71 20.19 -16.33
C LEU A 676 -0.72 20.66 -14.88
N THR A 677 -1.21 19.81 -13.98
CA THR A 677 -1.03 20.02 -12.54
C THR A 677 0.45 20.04 -12.20
N VAL A 678 0.84 20.74 -11.13
CA VAL A 678 2.27 20.83 -10.74
C VAL A 678 2.90 19.44 -10.55
N PRO A 679 2.24 18.47 -9.86
CA PRO A 679 2.76 17.10 -9.78
C PRO A 679 2.96 16.45 -11.15
N ASP A 680 1.97 16.49 -12.04
CA ASP A 680 2.06 15.83 -13.35
C ASP A 680 3.14 16.46 -14.25
N TYR A 681 3.31 17.79 -14.16
CA TYR A 681 4.37 18.53 -14.86
C TYR A 681 5.76 18.10 -14.38
N VAL A 682 5.96 18.01 -13.05
CA VAL A 682 7.21 17.53 -12.45
C VAL A 682 7.48 16.09 -12.84
N THR A 683 6.48 15.20 -12.77
CA THR A 683 6.58 13.80 -13.18
C THR A 683 7.02 13.67 -14.64
N MET A 684 6.43 14.46 -15.55
CA MET A 684 6.78 14.44 -16.98
C MET A 684 8.25 14.84 -17.22
N LEU A 685 8.74 15.89 -16.57
CA LEU A 685 10.12 16.33 -16.78
C LEU A 685 11.16 15.49 -16.03
N LEU A 686 10.82 14.89 -14.87
CA LEU A 686 11.67 13.86 -14.26
C LEU A 686 11.73 12.59 -15.14
N GLY A 687 10.64 12.25 -15.82
CA GLY A 687 10.63 11.22 -16.87
C GLY A 687 11.58 11.59 -18.02
N ALA A 688 11.54 12.83 -18.48
CA ALA A 688 12.48 13.36 -19.47
C ALA A 688 13.95 13.24 -19.06
N GLN A 689 14.28 13.56 -17.81
CA GLN A 689 15.63 13.38 -17.28
C GLN A 689 16.07 11.92 -17.31
N THR A 690 15.18 11.01 -16.94
CA THR A 690 15.46 9.57 -16.92
C THR A 690 15.71 9.03 -18.33
N VAL A 691 14.84 9.39 -19.28
CA VAL A 691 14.95 8.99 -20.69
C VAL A 691 16.19 9.60 -21.35
N ALA A 692 16.52 10.86 -21.06
CA ALA A 692 17.74 11.49 -21.57
C ALA A 692 19.00 10.73 -21.13
N ASN A 693 19.08 10.34 -19.85
CA ASN A 693 20.20 9.56 -19.33
C ASN A 693 20.29 8.17 -19.98
N LEU A 694 19.15 7.48 -20.17
CA LEU A 694 19.07 6.22 -20.89
C LEU A 694 19.59 6.34 -22.33
N LEU A 695 19.17 7.37 -23.06
CA LEU A 695 19.60 7.62 -24.43
C LEU A 695 21.10 7.92 -24.51
N CYS A 696 21.64 8.70 -23.57
CA CYS A 696 23.08 8.97 -23.49
C CYS A 696 23.89 7.67 -23.33
N GLU A 697 23.50 6.83 -22.38
CA GLU A 697 24.14 5.54 -22.12
C GLU A 697 24.08 4.61 -23.34
N LYS A 698 22.89 4.41 -23.90
CA LYS A 698 22.66 3.39 -24.93
C LYS A 698 23.08 3.80 -26.34
N LEU A 699 22.99 5.08 -26.67
CA LEU A 699 23.38 5.59 -27.97
C LEU A 699 24.85 6.06 -28.01
N GLY A 700 25.50 6.20 -26.86
CA GLY A 700 26.87 6.70 -26.76
C GLY A 700 26.98 8.19 -27.05
N VAL A 701 25.91 8.95 -26.80
CA VAL A 701 25.93 10.42 -26.89
C VAL A 701 26.24 11.02 -25.52
N TYR A 702 26.97 12.13 -25.49
CA TYR A 702 27.32 12.78 -24.21
C TYR A 702 26.12 13.49 -23.56
N ARG A 703 25.26 14.11 -24.37
CA ARG A 703 24.12 14.92 -23.89
C ARG A 703 22.88 14.75 -24.76
N CYS A 704 21.74 15.10 -24.19
CA CYS A 704 20.47 15.24 -24.89
C CYS A 704 19.91 16.65 -24.66
N ALA A 705 19.09 17.12 -25.60
CA ALA A 705 18.28 18.33 -25.46
C ALA A 705 16.80 17.99 -25.24
N LEU A 706 16.06 18.92 -24.64
CA LEU A 706 14.60 18.87 -24.55
C LEU A 706 14.00 19.93 -25.45
N VAL A 707 12.96 19.57 -26.21
CA VAL A 707 12.14 20.53 -26.95
C VAL A 707 10.67 20.23 -26.71
N PHE A 708 9.91 21.25 -26.33
CA PHE A 708 8.46 21.19 -26.17
C PHE A 708 7.80 22.32 -26.96
N MET A 709 6.77 21.98 -27.75
CA MET A 709 5.91 22.95 -28.41
C MET A 709 4.44 22.47 -28.37
N PRO A 710 3.48 23.28 -27.91
CA PRO A 710 2.08 22.89 -27.84
C PRO A 710 1.43 22.73 -29.23
N GLN A 711 0.80 21.58 -29.47
CA GLN A 711 0.08 21.23 -30.69
C GLN A 711 -1.42 21.18 -30.42
N LEU A 712 -2.25 21.87 -31.22
CA LEU A 712 -3.67 22.04 -30.93
C LEU A 712 -4.45 20.71 -30.82
N ASP A 713 -4.10 19.73 -31.65
CA ASP A 713 -4.84 18.47 -31.78
C ASP A 713 -4.17 17.27 -31.08
N LYS A 714 -3.12 17.50 -30.28
CA LYS A 714 -2.41 16.42 -29.57
C LYS A 714 -2.24 16.74 -28.08
N PRO A 715 -2.27 15.72 -27.21
CA PRO A 715 -1.93 15.90 -25.81
C PRO A 715 -0.48 16.39 -25.65
N ALA A 716 -0.21 17.02 -24.51
CA ALA A 716 1.11 17.53 -24.17
C ALA A 716 2.17 16.39 -24.22
N HIS A 717 3.22 16.62 -25.00
CA HIS A 717 4.34 15.70 -25.16
C HIS A 717 5.64 16.47 -25.29
N VAL A 718 6.74 15.91 -24.83
CA VAL A 718 8.08 16.51 -24.95
C VAL A 718 8.97 15.66 -25.86
N LYS A 719 9.84 16.30 -26.64
CA LYS A 719 10.84 15.65 -27.49
C LYS A 719 12.19 15.66 -26.78
N ILE A 720 12.84 14.50 -26.69
CA ILE A 720 14.21 14.35 -26.25
C ILE A 720 15.09 14.08 -27.46
N LEU A 721 16.11 14.91 -27.65
CA LEU A 721 16.96 14.92 -28.83
C LEU A 721 18.40 14.51 -28.44
N PRO A 722 18.86 13.30 -28.80
CA PRO A 722 20.26 12.92 -28.66
C PRO A 722 21.18 13.82 -29.49
N LEU A 723 22.22 14.38 -28.87
CA LEU A 723 23.16 15.30 -29.52
C LEU A 723 24.42 14.56 -29.98
N HIS A 724 24.38 14.07 -31.22
CA HIS A 724 25.45 13.29 -31.83
C HIS A 724 26.63 14.16 -32.32
N GLY A 725 27.84 13.60 -32.32
CA GLY A 725 29.03 14.23 -32.89
C GLY A 725 29.74 15.24 -31.97
N LEU A 726 29.38 15.28 -30.69
CA LEU A 726 30.03 16.12 -29.68
C LEU A 726 31.21 15.39 -29.03
N GLU A 727 32.25 16.12 -28.65
CA GLU A 727 33.39 15.61 -27.88
C GLU A 727 33.16 15.73 -26.35
N PRO A 728 33.90 14.97 -25.51
CA PRO A 728 33.77 15.08 -24.05
C PRO A 728 34.12 16.46 -23.48
N LYS A 729 34.95 17.22 -24.19
CA LYS A 729 35.42 18.53 -23.74
C LYS A 729 34.36 19.58 -24.06
N TRP A 730 34.01 20.41 -23.08
CA TRP A 730 33.02 21.46 -23.27
C TRP A 730 33.57 22.62 -24.10
N GLU A 731 32.83 23.03 -25.13
CA GLU A 731 33.02 24.28 -25.88
C GLU A 731 31.67 24.82 -26.41
N PRO A 732 31.50 26.13 -26.57
CA PRO A 732 30.29 26.71 -27.14
C PRO A 732 30.05 26.26 -28.58
N HIS A 733 28.83 25.81 -28.89
CA HIS A 733 28.43 25.38 -30.22
C HIS A 733 27.19 26.16 -30.67
N LEU A 734 27.40 27.21 -31.48
CA LEU A 734 26.34 28.12 -31.95
C LEU A 734 26.04 27.90 -33.43
N ALA A 735 24.76 28.01 -33.80
CA ALA A 735 24.34 28.05 -35.19
C ALA A 735 24.93 29.25 -35.93
N LYS A 736 25.33 29.06 -37.19
CA LYS A 736 25.87 30.14 -38.04
C LYS A 736 24.81 31.10 -38.55
N GLU A 737 23.55 30.68 -38.56
CA GLU A 737 22.43 31.43 -39.11
C GLU A 737 21.61 32.05 -37.98
N GLU A 738 21.26 33.32 -38.15
CA GLU A 738 20.29 34.00 -37.28
C GLU A 738 18.86 33.82 -37.81
N GLU A 739 17.89 33.82 -36.90
CA GLU A 739 16.47 33.65 -37.20
C GLU A 739 15.60 34.61 -36.39
N PHE A 740 14.59 35.22 -36.99
CA PHE A 740 13.61 36.05 -36.27
C PHE A 740 12.22 35.97 -36.90
N HIS A 741 11.22 35.59 -36.09
CA HIS A 741 9.82 35.55 -36.49
C HIS A 741 8.95 36.34 -35.51
N ILE A 742 8.13 37.26 -36.02
CA ILE A 742 7.21 38.06 -35.20
C ILE A 742 6.03 37.23 -34.72
N PHE A 743 5.56 36.31 -35.58
CA PHE A 743 4.44 35.40 -35.30
C PHE A 743 4.95 33.96 -35.31
N ASP A 744 4.20 33.08 -34.65
CA ASP A 744 4.48 31.64 -34.56
C ASP A 744 4.64 31.01 -35.97
N PRO A 745 5.85 30.55 -36.35
CA PRO A 745 6.11 29.97 -37.66
C PRO A 745 5.70 28.48 -37.76
N GLY A 746 5.11 27.91 -36.71
CA GLY A 746 4.70 26.50 -36.66
C GLY A 746 5.76 25.55 -36.10
N TYR A 747 6.96 26.05 -35.82
CA TYR A 747 8.02 25.37 -35.06
C TYR A 747 8.69 26.33 -34.08
N CYS A 748 9.51 25.81 -33.16
CA CYS A 748 10.40 26.61 -32.32
C CYS A 748 11.83 26.10 -32.49
N SER A 749 12.80 27.01 -32.43
CA SER A 749 14.23 26.70 -32.53
C SER A 749 15.01 27.39 -31.42
N SER A 750 16.22 26.91 -31.15
CA SER A 750 17.15 27.56 -30.22
C SER A 750 18.08 28.58 -30.88
N LYS A 751 17.97 28.81 -32.20
CA LYS A 751 18.80 29.76 -32.96
C LYS A 751 18.72 31.17 -32.35
N SER A 752 19.83 31.90 -32.36
CA SER A 752 19.83 33.31 -31.98
C SER A 752 19.18 34.17 -33.07
N GLY A 753 18.52 35.26 -32.68
CA GLY A 753 18.07 36.29 -33.60
C GLY A 753 19.03 37.47 -33.68
N PRO A 754 18.76 38.45 -34.57
CA PRO A 754 19.50 39.70 -34.61
C PRO A 754 19.32 40.45 -33.28
N ARG A 755 20.32 41.27 -32.90
CA ARG A 755 20.25 42.06 -31.68
C ARG A 755 19.05 43.01 -31.72
N CYS A 756 18.21 42.94 -30.69
CA CYS A 756 17.05 43.81 -30.56
C CYS A 756 17.40 45.16 -29.92
N GLU A 757 16.64 46.20 -30.27
CA GLU A 757 16.78 47.53 -29.68
C GLU A 757 16.39 47.52 -28.20
N ASP A 758 17.16 48.21 -27.37
CA ASP A 758 16.97 48.25 -25.92
C ASP A 758 15.57 48.77 -25.54
N THR A 759 15.03 49.75 -26.28
CA THR A 759 13.69 50.33 -26.06
C THR A 759 12.56 49.35 -26.35
N TYR A 760 12.75 48.44 -27.31
CA TYR A 760 11.79 47.38 -27.59
C TYR A 760 11.78 46.35 -26.44
N LEU A 761 12.96 45.97 -25.94
CA LEU A 761 13.08 45.04 -24.82
C LEU A 761 12.48 45.61 -23.54
N GLU A 762 12.65 46.92 -23.28
CA GLU A 762 11.99 47.64 -22.17
C GLU A 762 10.46 47.57 -22.29
N HIS A 763 9.89 47.82 -23.48
CA HIS A 763 8.44 47.72 -23.71
C HIS A 763 7.88 46.31 -23.52
N VAL A 764 8.61 45.29 -23.99
CA VAL A 764 8.22 43.88 -23.80
C VAL A 764 8.32 43.48 -22.33
N GLN A 765 9.38 43.93 -21.64
CA GLN A 765 9.57 43.69 -20.21
C GLN A 765 8.41 44.28 -19.39
N GLU A 766 8.00 45.52 -19.67
CA GLU A 766 6.87 46.18 -19.01
C GLU A 766 5.57 45.38 -19.17
N LYS A 767 5.26 44.90 -20.38
CA LYS A 767 4.07 44.08 -20.66
C LYS A 767 4.04 42.80 -19.83
N ILE A 768 5.17 42.11 -19.72
CA ILE A 768 5.28 40.85 -18.97
C ILE A 768 5.20 41.14 -17.46
N ARG A 769 5.95 42.12 -16.97
CA ARG A 769 5.97 42.50 -15.55
C ARG A 769 4.64 43.05 -15.05
N ALA A 770 3.83 43.66 -15.91
CA ALA A 770 2.48 44.11 -15.57
C ALA A 770 1.54 42.97 -15.09
N GLN A 771 1.91 41.71 -15.34
CA GLN A 771 1.16 40.55 -14.87
C GLN A 771 1.59 40.06 -13.47
N LEU A 772 2.68 40.60 -12.91
CA LEU A 772 3.13 40.30 -11.56
C LEU A 772 2.26 41.00 -10.52
N SER A 773 2.19 40.45 -9.31
CA SER A 773 1.58 41.11 -8.15
C SER A 773 2.31 42.41 -7.75
N THR A 774 3.63 42.46 -7.96
CA THR A 774 4.49 43.61 -7.68
C THR A 774 5.36 43.96 -8.89
N PRO A 775 4.80 44.61 -9.94
CA PRO A 775 5.51 44.90 -11.19
C PRO A 775 6.78 45.76 -11.02
N ASN A 776 6.81 46.62 -10.00
CA ASN A 776 7.87 47.59 -9.74
C ASN A 776 8.83 47.18 -8.62
N ALA A 777 8.83 45.91 -8.20
CA ALA A 777 9.79 45.43 -7.20
C ALA A 777 11.24 45.59 -7.72
N PRO A 778 12.18 46.08 -6.88
CA PRO A 778 13.58 46.22 -7.26
C PRO A 778 14.21 44.83 -7.52
N PRO A 779 15.15 44.71 -8.48
CA PRO A 779 15.84 43.45 -8.73
C PRO A 779 16.69 43.01 -7.54
N CYS A 780 16.72 41.71 -7.26
CA CYS A 780 17.63 41.11 -6.29
C CYS A 780 18.88 40.58 -7.00
N TYR A 781 20.06 41.01 -6.58
CA TYR A 781 21.34 40.64 -7.20
C TYR A 781 22.10 39.54 -6.44
N ASP A 782 21.42 38.83 -5.53
CA ASP A 782 22.01 37.73 -4.79
C ASP A 782 22.49 36.62 -5.75
N PHE A 783 23.73 36.20 -5.56
CA PHE A 783 24.41 35.17 -6.33
C PHE A 783 24.93 34.09 -5.38
N HIS A 784 24.57 32.83 -5.64
CA HIS A 784 24.81 31.70 -4.74
C HIS A 784 26.00 30.83 -5.20
N GLY A 785 27.00 31.45 -5.82
CA GLY A 785 28.23 30.80 -6.28
C GLY A 785 29.48 31.52 -5.79
N ASP A 786 30.64 31.07 -6.26
CA ASP A 786 31.90 31.77 -6.06
C ASP A 786 31.87 33.14 -6.77
N PRO A 787 32.03 34.28 -6.08
CA PRO A 787 32.06 35.60 -6.70
C PRO A 787 33.09 35.74 -7.84
N CYS A 788 34.13 34.89 -7.89
CA CYS A 788 35.13 34.85 -8.95
C CYS A 788 34.63 34.18 -10.24
N HIS A 789 33.43 33.59 -10.25
CA HIS A 789 32.86 32.94 -11.42
C HIS A 789 32.43 33.98 -12.47
N ASP A 790 33.09 33.97 -13.62
CA ASP A 790 33.05 35.06 -14.62
C ASP A 790 32.42 34.65 -15.96
N ASP A 791 31.46 33.72 -15.95
CA ASP A 791 30.63 33.50 -17.14
C ASP A 791 29.54 34.58 -17.27
N LEU A 792 28.98 34.71 -18.48
CA LEU A 792 27.98 35.74 -18.81
C LEU A 792 26.75 35.72 -17.89
N PHE A 793 26.22 34.55 -17.54
CA PHE A 793 25.03 34.46 -16.70
C PHE A 793 25.34 34.78 -15.24
N SER A 794 26.51 34.41 -14.74
CA SER A 794 26.96 34.87 -13.42
C SER A 794 27.00 36.40 -13.31
N ARG A 795 27.55 37.08 -14.34
CA ARG A 795 27.55 38.56 -14.38
C ARG A 795 26.14 39.17 -14.47
N ILE A 796 25.24 38.56 -15.25
CA ILE A 796 23.82 38.98 -15.33
C ILE A 796 23.12 38.82 -13.97
N VAL A 797 23.31 37.69 -13.27
CA VAL A 797 22.71 37.45 -11.94
C VAL A 797 23.18 38.51 -10.94
N ARG A 798 24.47 38.88 -10.95
CA ARG A 798 25.05 39.93 -10.09
C ARG A 798 24.70 41.37 -10.51
N GLY A 799 24.10 41.55 -11.70
CA GLY A 799 23.75 42.87 -12.21
C GLY A 799 24.91 43.67 -12.81
N GLU A 800 25.99 43.00 -13.17
CA GLU A 800 27.17 43.58 -13.82
C GLU A 800 26.94 43.81 -15.33
N GLU A 801 25.94 43.14 -15.91
CA GLU A 801 25.54 43.23 -17.32
C GLU A 801 24.14 43.83 -17.46
N LYS A 802 23.90 44.55 -18.57
CA LYS A 802 22.56 45.08 -18.88
C LYS A 802 21.58 43.93 -19.10
N GLN A 803 20.41 44.01 -18.45
CA GLN A 803 19.43 42.93 -18.43
C GLN A 803 17.99 43.44 -18.31
N TRP A 804 17.05 42.67 -18.88
CA TRP A 804 15.62 42.95 -18.86
C TRP A 804 14.88 41.85 -18.09
N ARG A 805 14.97 41.89 -16.76
CA ARG A 805 14.37 40.89 -15.86
C ARG A 805 12.85 40.94 -15.87
N VAL A 806 12.23 39.81 -16.16
CA VAL A 806 10.76 39.68 -16.22
C VAL A 806 10.18 38.96 -15.01
N TRP A 807 10.98 38.13 -14.32
CA TRP A 807 10.58 37.41 -13.12
C TRP A 807 11.81 36.94 -12.34
N GLU A 808 11.70 36.80 -11.03
CA GLU A 808 12.74 36.23 -10.18
C GLU A 808 12.15 35.67 -8.87
N ASP A 809 12.88 34.75 -8.25
CA ASP A 809 12.68 34.30 -6.86
C ASP A 809 14.04 34.16 -6.14
N ASN A 810 14.03 33.51 -4.97
CA ASN A 810 15.23 33.33 -4.14
C ASN A 810 16.30 32.44 -4.81
N GLU A 811 15.95 31.66 -5.82
CA GLU A 811 16.85 30.68 -6.44
C GLU A 811 17.05 30.91 -7.94
N HIS A 812 16.16 31.63 -8.62
CA HIS A 812 16.16 31.77 -10.07
C HIS A 812 15.92 33.20 -10.54
N VAL A 813 16.42 33.51 -11.73
CA VAL A 813 16.21 34.77 -12.43
C VAL A 813 15.78 34.48 -13.86
N ALA A 814 14.77 35.19 -14.35
CA ALA A 814 14.30 35.13 -15.73
C ALA A 814 14.38 36.50 -16.41
N PHE A 815 15.01 36.56 -17.59
CA PHE A 815 15.25 37.79 -18.33
C PHE A 815 15.10 37.62 -19.84
N LEU A 816 14.79 38.70 -20.54
CA LEU A 816 14.75 38.71 -22.00
C LEU A 816 16.16 38.66 -22.56
N THR A 817 16.39 37.82 -23.57
CA THR A 817 17.64 37.84 -24.34
C THR A 817 17.68 39.06 -25.26
N PRO A 818 18.83 39.72 -25.45
CA PRO A 818 19.00 40.73 -26.48
C PRO A 818 19.01 40.15 -27.91
N PHE A 819 19.10 38.83 -28.07
CA PHE A 819 19.11 38.13 -29.37
C PHE A 819 17.90 37.20 -29.53
N PRO A 820 16.65 37.69 -29.36
CA PRO A 820 15.48 36.83 -29.42
C PRO A 820 15.21 36.40 -30.85
N ASN A 821 14.86 35.13 -31.08
CA ASN A 821 14.34 34.67 -32.38
C ASN A 821 12.81 34.79 -32.49
N SER A 822 12.14 35.16 -31.39
CA SER A 822 10.71 35.42 -31.32
C SER A 822 10.43 36.45 -30.22
N PRO A 823 9.41 37.32 -30.36
CA PRO A 823 9.02 38.29 -29.34
C PRO A 823 8.83 37.65 -27.94
N GLY A 824 9.52 38.20 -26.94
CA GLY A 824 9.39 37.76 -25.55
C GLY A 824 10.17 36.50 -25.19
N LEU A 825 11.09 36.03 -26.05
CA LEU A 825 11.99 34.92 -25.70
C LEU A 825 12.71 35.23 -24.39
N THR A 826 12.48 34.38 -23.40
CA THR A 826 12.97 34.56 -22.03
C THR A 826 13.89 33.42 -21.66
N VAL A 827 15.02 33.75 -21.04
CA VAL A 827 15.97 32.79 -20.49
C VAL A 827 15.78 32.72 -18.98
N VAL A 828 15.64 31.50 -18.44
CA VAL A 828 15.55 31.25 -17.00
C VAL A 828 16.83 30.58 -16.54
N VAL A 829 17.48 31.13 -15.53
CA VAL A 829 18.76 30.65 -14.97
C VAL A 829 18.69 30.55 -13.44
N PRO A 830 19.35 29.57 -12.80
CA PRO A 830 19.53 29.54 -11.36
C PRO A 830 20.50 30.65 -10.90
N ARG A 831 20.41 31.10 -9.65
CA ARG A 831 21.37 32.01 -9.00
C ARG A 831 22.65 31.31 -8.56
N LYS A 832 22.61 29.98 -8.46
CA LYS A 832 23.75 29.10 -8.22
C LYS A 832 24.34 28.71 -9.58
N PRO A 833 25.67 28.79 -9.78
CA PRO A 833 26.31 28.37 -11.03
C PRO A 833 26.26 26.84 -11.16
N LEU A 834 25.30 26.36 -11.94
CA LEU A 834 25.06 24.95 -12.20
C LEU A 834 25.53 24.54 -13.60
N SER A 835 25.89 23.27 -13.76
CA SER A 835 26.30 22.69 -15.06
C SER A 835 25.27 22.99 -16.15
N SER A 836 25.73 23.33 -17.36
CA SER A 836 24.83 23.50 -18.50
C SER A 836 24.15 22.21 -18.97
N ASP A 837 24.62 21.06 -18.49
CA ASP A 837 23.96 19.77 -18.69
C ASP A 837 22.79 19.60 -17.71
N ILE A 838 21.64 20.16 -18.09
CA ILE A 838 20.44 20.23 -17.25
C ILE A 838 19.98 18.83 -16.80
N PHE A 839 20.15 17.80 -17.62
CA PHE A 839 19.75 16.43 -17.25
C PHE A 839 20.69 15.74 -16.27
N ARG A 840 21.89 16.29 -16.05
CA ARG A 840 22.88 15.81 -15.06
C ARG A 840 22.83 16.55 -13.72
N LEU A 841 21.97 17.54 -13.58
CA LEU A 841 21.74 18.21 -12.29
C LEU A 841 21.17 17.21 -11.27
N ASP A 842 21.46 17.44 -9.99
CA ASP A 842 20.80 16.68 -8.93
C ASP A 842 19.30 16.97 -8.90
N ARG A 843 18.56 16.07 -8.25
CA ARG A 843 17.09 16.09 -8.28
C ARG A 843 16.49 17.38 -7.72
N ASN A 844 17.10 17.98 -6.70
CA ASN A 844 16.56 19.18 -6.07
C ASN A 844 16.76 20.39 -6.99
N ASP A 845 17.99 20.58 -7.47
CA ASP A 845 18.33 21.67 -8.38
C ASP A 845 17.54 21.57 -9.70
N TYR A 846 17.38 20.36 -10.26
CA TYR A 846 16.56 20.12 -11.46
C TYR A 846 15.08 20.47 -11.22
N THR A 847 14.51 20.01 -10.10
CA THR A 847 13.09 20.24 -9.77
C THR A 847 12.81 21.73 -9.56
N ALA A 848 13.74 22.45 -8.90
CA ALA A 848 13.61 23.88 -8.68
C ALA A 848 13.63 24.67 -10.02
N LEU A 849 14.54 24.31 -10.93
CA LEU A 849 14.65 24.92 -12.25
C LEU A 849 13.38 24.71 -13.08
N ILE A 850 12.86 23.48 -13.18
CA ILE A 850 11.65 23.22 -13.97
C ILE A 850 10.42 23.95 -13.39
N LEU A 851 10.28 24.04 -12.06
CA LEU A 851 9.19 24.78 -11.43
C LEU A 851 9.28 26.28 -11.71
N ALA A 852 10.49 26.84 -11.75
CA ALA A 852 10.70 28.21 -12.20
C ALA A 852 10.21 28.39 -13.64
N THR A 853 10.54 27.47 -14.56
CA THR A 853 10.04 27.56 -15.94
C THR A 853 8.51 27.49 -16.04
N TRP A 854 7.83 26.71 -15.19
CA TRP A 854 6.37 26.64 -15.15
C TRP A 854 5.73 27.98 -14.74
N LYS A 855 6.29 28.63 -13.71
CA LYS A 855 5.84 29.96 -13.25
C LYS A 855 6.03 31.02 -14.34
N VAL A 856 7.22 31.05 -14.94
CA VAL A 856 7.57 32.03 -15.98
C VAL A 856 6.76 31.81 -17.25
N ALA A 857 6.52 30.57 -17.67
CA ALA A 857 5.71 30.28 -18.86
C ALA A 857 4.28 30.83 -18.75
N LYS A 858 3.63 30.69 -17.58
CA LYS A 858 2.29 31.28 -17.34
C LYS A 858 2.30 32.80 -17.40
N LEU A 859 3.35 33.41 -16.84
CA LEU A 859 3.55 34.86 -16.90
C LEU A 859 3.69 35.34 -18.35
N LEU A 860 4.54 34.67 -19.13
CA LEU A 860 4.79 34.98 -20.54
C LEU A 860 3.54 34.80 -21.40
N GLN A 861 2.80 33.71 -21.20
CA GLN A 861 1.59 33.44 -21.97
C GLN A 861 0.58 34.59 -21.83
N LYS A 862 0.37 35.07 -20.59
CA LYS A 862 -0.54 36.17 -20.30
C LYS A 862 0.01 37.53 -20.76
N GLY A 863 1.28 37.81 -20.48
CA GLY A 863 1.92 39.10 -20.80
C GLY A 863 2.06 39.36 -22.30
N MET A 864 2.25 38.29 -23.08
CA MET A 864 2.41 38.37 -24.54
C MET A 864 1.12 38.09 -25.32
N GLY A 865 0.04 37.67 -24.65
CA GLY A 865 -1.19 37.24 -25.32
C GLY A 865 -0.96 36.03 -26.24
N ALA A 866 -0.03 35.15 -25.87
CA ALA A 866 0.38 34.01 -26.67
C ALA A 866 -0.61 32.85 -26.54
N ARG A 867 -0.78 32.05 -27.61
CA ARG A 867 -1.62 30.83 -27.56
C ARG A 867 -1.03 29.74 -26.67
N GLY A 868 0.28 29.79 -26.44
CA GLY A 868 1.04 28.89 -25.60
C GLY A 868 2.50 29.32 -25.52
N VAL A 869 3.31 28.57 -24.79
CA VAL A 869 4.76 28.81 -24.64
C VAL A 869 5.50 27.50 -24.93
N ALA A 870 6.56 27.57 -25.72
CA ALA A 870 7.48 26.46 -25.97
C ALA A 870 8.65 26.49 -24.97
N LEU A 871 9.27 25.33 -24.74
CA LEU A 871 10.39 25.15 -23.81
C LEU A 871 11.54 24.43 -24.50
N ILE A 872 12.76 24.92 -24.31
CA ILE A 872 13.99 24.28 -24.78
C ILE A 872 15.01 24.17 -23.65
N PHE A 873 15.57 22.97 -23.47
CA PHE A 873 16.81 22.70 -22.74
C PHE A 873 17.89 22.27 -23.74
N GLU A 874 18.99 23.00 -23.81
CA GLU A 874 20.06 22.77 -24.80
C GLU A 874 21.45 22.83 -24.15
N GLY A 875 21.79 23.95 -23.50
CA GLY A 875 22.99 24.03 -22.65
C GLY A 875 24.34 24.12 -23.37
N PHE A 876 24.36 24.38 -24.68
CA PHE A 876 25.61 24.46 -25.48
C PHE A 876 26.02 25.87 -25.91
N GLU A 877 25.31 26.90 -25.45
CA GLU A 877 25.71 28.30 -25.71
C GLU A 877 26.64 28.82 -24.62
N ILE A 878 26.27 28.60 -23.37
CA ILE A 878 26.97 29.09 -22.16
C ILE A 878 27.04 27.93 -21.17
N ASN A 879 28.20 27.76 -20.51
CA ASN A 879 28.43 26.70 -19.53
C ASN A 879 27.73 27.00 -18.18
N TYR A 880 26.42 27.19 -18.23
CA TYR A 880 25.57 27.50 -17.10
C TYR A 880 24.17 26.95 -17.37
N ALA A 881 23.51 26.31 -16.42
CA ALA A 881 22.16 25.76 -16.61
C ALA A 881 21.16 26.86 -17.06
N HIS A 882 20.48 26.66 -18.19
CA HIS A 882 19.51 27.66 -18.67
C HIS A 882 18.39 27.07 -19.50
N ALA A 883 17.17 27.55 -19.27
CA ALA A 883 15.98 27.19 -20.02
C ALA A 883 15.54 28.34 -20.91
N LYS A 884 15.18 28.05 -22.17
CA LYS A 884 14.62 29.02 -23.10
C LYS A 884 13.10 28.83 -23.16
N LEU A 885 12.34 29.89 -22.87
CA LEU A 885 10.89 29.93 -22.99
C LEU A 885 10.49 30.86 -24.13
N ILE A 886 9.73 30.32 -25.09
CA ILE A 886 9.40 30.99 -26.35
C ILE A 886 7.87 31.18 -26.43
N PRO A 887 7.34 32.40 -26.27
CA PRO A 887 5.91 32.67 -26.44
C PRO A 887 5.46 32.52 -27.89
N LEU A 888 4.37 31.77 -28.12
CA LEU A 888 3.81 31.53 -29.44
C LEU A 888 2.70 32.54 -29.74
N VAL A 889 3.05 33.65 -30.39
CA VAL A 889 2.11 34.72 -30.75
C VAL A 889 1.44 34.40 -32.09
N SER A 890 0.11 34.26 -32.09
CA SER A 890 -0.67 33.92 -33.29
C SER A 890 -0.72 35.07 -34.30
N LYS A 891 -0.69 34.74 -35.60
CA LYS A 891 -0.99 35.67 -36.69
C LYS A 891 -2.52 35.84 -36.85
N PRO A 892 -3.04 37.04 -37.12
CA PRO A 892 -4.45 37.21 -37.47
C PRO A 892 -4.77 36.52 -38.81
N ASP A 893 -5.78 35.65 -38.84
CA ASP A 893 -6.47 35.12 -40.03
C ASP A 893 -5.69 34.27 -41.07
N GLU A 894 -4.56 33.62 -40.71
CA GLU A 894 -3.85 32.70 -41.63
C GLU A 894 -3.63 31.29 -41.07
N LEU A 895 -3.79 30.29 -41.93
CA LEU A 895 -3.43 28.89 -41.67
C LEU A 895 -1.90 28.74 -41.57
N PRO A 896 -1.37 27.88 -40.68
CA PRO A 896 0.07 27.71 -40.52
C PRO A 896 0.71 27.16 -41.81
N LEU A 897 1.85 27.76 -42.19
CA LEU A 897 2.68 27.32 -43.31
C LEU A 897 3.25 25.92 -43.03
N ALA A 898 3.37 25.09 -44.08
CA ALA A 898 4.00 23.77 -43.97
C ALA A 898 5.49 23.93 -43.63
N VAL A 899 5.91 23.38 -42.49
CA VAL A 899 7.30 23.40 -42.02
C VAL A 899 8.10 22.33 -42.80
N PRO A 900 9.23 22.67 -43.43
CA PRO A 900 10.02 21.69 -44.17
C PRO A 900 10.68 20.67 -43.24
N PHE A 901 10.78 19.42 -43.70
CA PHE A 901 11.47 18.37 -42.95
C PHE A 901 12.98 18.61 -42.90
N GLN A 902 13.59 18.35 -41.74
CA GLN A 902 15.02 18.51 -41.53
C GLN A 902 15.62 17.34 -40.74
N PHE A 903 16.66 16.70 -41.28
CA PHE A 903 17.41 15.66 -40.59
C PHE A 903 18.85 16.11 -40.33
N CYS A 904 19.30 16.00 -39.08
CA CYS A 904 20.65 16.32 -38.66
C CYS A 904 21.29 15.08 -38.02
N PRO A 905 22.20 14.37 -38.71
CA PRO A 905 22.87 13.19 -38.13
C PRO A 905 23.86 13.57 -37.02
N THR A 906 24.35 14.81 -37.01
CA THR A 906 25.20 15.40 -35.97
C THR A 906 24.61 16.75 -35.53
N TYR A 907 24.92 17.16 -34.29
CA TYR A 907 24.42 18.40 -33.72
C TYR A 907 24.93 19.64 -34.50
N PRO A 908 24.05 20.46 -35.09
CA PRO A 908 24.44 21.58 -35.95
C PRO A 908 24.64 22.91 -35.21
N GLY A 909 24.63 22.92 -33.87
CA GLY A 909 24.72 24.13 -33.05
C GLY A 909 23.36 24.79 -32.70
N TYR A 910 22.25 24.11 -32.96
CA TYR A 910 20.90 24.47 -32.47
C TYR A 910 20.00 23.23 -32.41
N VAL A 911 18.85 23.36 -31.75
CA VAL A 911 17.77 22.35 -31.71
C VAL A 911 16.44 22.96 -32.17
N THR A 912 15.50 22.12 -32.61
CA THR A 912 14.19 22.56 -33.13
C THR A 912 13.07 21.56 -32.83
N SER A 913 11.82 22.04 -32.81
CA SER A 913 10.63 21.20 -32.75
C SER A 913 10.20 20.64 -34.11
N ALA A 914 10.80 21.12 -35.21
CA ALA A 914 10.54 20.63 -36.57
C ALA A 914 10.81 19.12 -36.68
N ASN A 915 10.04 18.46 -37.54
CA ASN A 915 10.19 17.02 -37.79
C ASN A 915 11.28 16.77 -38.83
N GLY A 916 11.91 15.59 -38.76
CA GLY A 916 12.73 15.08 -39.86
C GLY A 916 11.91 14.32 -40.91
N PRO A 917 12.54 13.81 -41.97
CA PRO A 917 11.89 12.88 -42.87
C PRO A 917 11.53 11.58 -42.12
N PRO A 918 10.48 10.84 -42.55
CA PRO A 918 10.16 9.54 -41.97
C PRO A 918 11.35 8.58 -42.02
N ALA A 919 11.69 7.98 -40.88
CA ALA A 919 12.71 6.95 -40.77
C ALA A 919 12.19 5.60 -41.30
N SER A 920 13.08 4.74 -41.79
CA SER A 920 12.71 3.38 -42.17
C SER A 920 12.42 2.52 -40.93
N GLU A 921 11.53 1.54 -41.09
CA GLU A 921 11.19 0.57 -40.04
C GLU A 921 12.43 -0.21 -39.54
N GLU A 922 13.36 -0.53 -40.45
CA GLU A 922 14.61 -1.21 -40.14
C GLU A 922 15.50 -0.35 -39.23
N THR A 923 15.70 0.92 -39.57
CA THR A 923 16.49 1.85 -38.74
C THR A 923 15.85 2.08 -37.37
N LEU A 924 14.52 2.20 -37.29
CA LEU A 924 13.81 2.32 -36.01
C LEU A 924 13.99 1.07 -35.15
N LYS A 925 13.92 -0.14 -35.74
CA LYS A 925 14.14 -1.41 -35.03
C LYS A 925 15.57 -1.56 -34.52
N GLU A 926 16.56 -1.18 -35.31
CA GLU A 926 17.98 -1.23 -34.92
C GLU A 926 18.25 -0.33 -33.71
N ILE A 927 17.82 0.94 -33.78
CA ILE A 927 17.97 1.91 -32.68
C ILE A 927 17.18 1.45 -31.46
N HIS A 928 15.94 0.99 -31.64
CA HIS A 928 15.09 0.48 -30.56
C HIS A 928 15.76 -0.68 -29.84
N THR A 929 16.20 -1.70 -30.58
CA THR A 929 16.90 -2.89 -30.04
C THR A 929 18.14 -2.48 -29.24
N LYS A 930 18.93 -1.53 -29.76
CA LYS A 930 20.12 -1.02 -29.07
C LYS A 930 19.78 -0.36 -27.73
N ILE A 931 18.65 0.35 -27.64
CA ILE A 931 18.23 1.04 -26.41
C ILE A 931 17.66 0.05 -25.38
N ILE A 932 16.80 -0.89 -25.80
CA ILE A 932 16.11 -1.79 -24.88
C ILE A 932 16.97 -2.96 -24.39
N LEU A 933 18.13 -3.22 -25.02
CA LEU A 933 19.00 -4.31 -24.62
C LEU A 933 19.57 -4.07 -23.21
N ILE A 934 19.21 -4.95 -22.28
CA ILE A 934 19.72 -4.93 -20.91
C ILE A 934 21.03 -5.70 -20.89
N THR A 935 22.11 -5.05 -20.48
CA THR A 935 23.46 -5.64 -20.41
C THR A 935 23.91 -5.81 -18.97
N PRO A 936 24.74 -6.83 -18.65
CA PRO A 936 25.29 -6.99 -17.32
C PRO A 936 26.14 -5.76 -16.97
N PRO A 937 25.89 -5.09 -15.83
CA PRO A 937 26.56 -3.83 -15.49
C PRO A 937 28.01 -4.03 -15.04
N ARG A 938 28.50 -5.28 -14.95
CA ARG A 938 29.83 -5.66 -14.44
C ARG A 938 30.20 -5.03 -13.10
N SER A 939 29.19 -4.78 -12.25
CA SER A 939 29.40 -4.05 -10.99
C SER A 939 30.34 -4.75 -10.01
N TRP A 940 30.60 -6.06 -10.19
CA TRP A 940 31.60 -6.82 -9.43
C TRP A 940 33.04 -6.36 -9.67
N GLU A 941 33.33 -5.67 -10.78
CA GLU A 941 34.65 -5.05 -11.03
C GLU A 941 34.94 -3.88 -10.05
N HIS A 942 33.91 -3.40 -9.35
CA HIS A 942 34.02 -2.33 -8.34
C HIS A 942 33.38 -2.77 -7.00
N PRO A 943 34.05 -3.63 -6.20
CA PRO A 943 33.47 -4.24 -5.00
C PRO A 943 32.89 -3.24 -3.99
N GLN A 944 33.48 -2.04 -3.87
CA GLN A 944 33.04 -1.00 -2.94
C GLN A 944 31.67 -0.40 -3.29
N SER A 945 31.31 -0.39 -4.57
CA SER A 945 30.04 0.17 -5.07
C SER A 945 29.09 -0.90 -5.62
N HIS A 946 29.54 -2.16 -5.68
CA HIS A 946 28.79 -3.31 -6.22
C HIS A 946 27.37 -3.37 -5.66
N SER A 947 27.20 -3.40 -4.34
CA SER A 947 25.87 -3.54 -3.71
C SER A 947 24.91 -2.40 -4.08
N THR A 948 25.41 -1.17 -4.12
CA THR A 948 24.61 0.01 -4.47
C THR A 948 24.22 0.02 -5.95
N LEU A 949 25.13 -0.37 -6.84
CA LEU A 949 24.88 -0.50 -8.27
C LEU A 949 23.95 -1.68 -8.57
N ALA A 950 24.14 -2.81 -7.86
CA ALA A 950 23.38 -4.02 -8.06
C ALA A 950 21.90 -3.83 -7.72
N ILE A 951 21.60 -3.21 -6.56
CA ILE A 951 20.23 -2.93 -6.11
C ILE A 951 19.49 -1.97 -7.07
N LYS A 952 20.22 -1.09 -7.76
CA LYS A 952 19.64 -0.13 -8.71
C LYS A 952 19.60 -0.63 -10.16
N SER A 953 20.21 -1.77 -10.46
CA SER A 953 20.36 -2.25 -11.82
C SER A 953 19.24 -3.21 -12.21
N GLN A 954 18.55 -2.87 -13.30
CA GLN A 954 17.48 -3.70 -13.87
C GLN A 954 17.97 -5.11 -14.24
N TRP A 955 19.26 -5.28 -14.58
CA TRP A 955 19.83 -6.59 -14.89
C TRP A 955 19.76 -7.54 -13.69
N TYR A 956 20.18 -7.10 -12.50
CA TYR A 956 20.12 -7.94 -11.30
C TYR A 956 18.69 -8.13 -10.80
N CYS A 957 17.82 -7.11 -10.94
CA CYS A 957 16.40 -7.27 -10.65
C CYS A 957 15.76 -8.37 -11.53
N ASN A 958 16.06 -8.36 -12.83
CA ASN A 958 15.60 -9.40 -13.75
C ASN A 958 16.18 -10.78 -13.41
N LEU A 959 17.46 -10.85 -13.06
CA LEU A 959 18.12 -12.09 -12.66
C LEU A 959 17.43 -12.70 -11.42
N PHE A 960 17.10 -11.89 -10.43
CA PHE A 960 16.38 -12.33 -9.23
C PHE A 960 14.97 -12.87 -9.56
N GLN A 961 14.24 -12.22 -10.47
CA GLN A 961 12.92 -12.72 -10.91
C GLN A 961 13.01 -14.08 -11.63
N ILE A 962 14.04 -14.25 -12.46
CA ILE A 962 14.34 -15.54 -13.11
C ILE A 962 14.67 -16.59 -12.05
N GLN A 963 15.56 -16.28 -11.09
CA GLN A 963 15.94 -17.19 -10.02
C GLN A 963 14.74 -17.63 -9.17
N ASN A 964 13.82 -16.71 -8.83
CA ASN A 964 12.60 -17.02 -8.13
C ASN A 964 11.71 -18.02 -8.91
N THR A 965 11.60 -17.85 -10.22
CA THR A 965 10.86 -18.80 -11.07
C THR A 965 11.57 -20.12 -11.19
N LEU A 966 12.90 -20.12 -11.32
CA LEU A 966 13.71 -21.34 -11.31
C LEU A 966 13.41 -22.14 -10.04
N PHE A 967 13.54 -21.53 -8.86
CA PHE A 967 13.26 -22.17 -7.57
C PHE A 967 11.85 -22.79 -7.51
N HIS A 968 10.81 -22.00 -7.77
CA HIS A 968 9.44 -22.50 -7.67
C HIS A 968 9.09 -23.56 -8.73
N SER A 969 9.63 -23.44 -9.95
CA SER A 969 9.42 -24.43 -11.00
C SER A 969 10.20 -25.72 -10.74
N THR A 970 11.38 -25.65 -10.13
CA THR A 970 12.12 -26.82 -9.64
C THR A 970 11.31 -27.57 -8.59
N VAL A 971 10.78 -26.86 -7.59
CA VAL A 971 9.94 -27.46 -6.55
C VAL A 971 8.67 -28.07 -7.15
N ASP A 972 7.98 -27.36 -8.06
CA ASP A 972 6.79 -27.91 -8.72
C ASP A 972 7.10 -29.18 -9.52
N TYR A 973 8.21 -29.20 -10.26
CA TYR A 973 8.60 -30.36 -11.03
C TYR A 973 8.91 -31.57 -10.13
N PHE A 974 9.89 -31.45 -9.25
CA PHE A 974 10.34 -32.59 -8.46
C PHE A 974 9.32 -33.02 -7.41
N ASN A 975 8.75 -32.08 -6.64
CA ASN A 975 7.79 -32.43 -5.59
C ASN A 975 6.41 -32.79 -6.14
N ASN A 976 5.83 -31.96 -7.03
CA ASN A 976 4.45 -32.17 -7.46
C ASN A 976 4.33 -33.17 -8.61
N LYS A 977 5.27 -33.17 -9.58
CA LYS A 977 5.20 -34.08 -10.74
C LYS A 977 5.93 -35.39 -10.52
N CYS A 978 7.18 -35.34 -10.06
CA CYS A 978 7.99 -36.55 -9.85
C CYS A 978 7.71 -37.25 -8.51
N LYS A 979 7.07 -36.55 -7.56
CA LYS A 979 6.84 -37.04 -6.18
C LYS A 979 8.13 -37.30 -5.41
N TYR A 980 9.15 -36.49 -5.65
CA TYR A 980 10.44 -36.57 -4.97
C TYR A 980 10.41 -35.74 -3.69
N ALA A 981 11.09 -36.22 -2.65
CA ALA A 981 11.19 -35.49 -1.40
C ALA A 981 12.25 -34.39 -1.48
N TYR A 982 11.99 -33.24 -0.87
CA TYR A 982 13.00 -32.19 -0.72
C TYR A 982 13.87 -32.50 0.51
N ALA A 983 15.19 -32.59 0.32
CA ALA A 983 16.16 -32.87 1.36
C ALA A 983 16.76 -31.58 1.92
N LEU A 984 16.79 -31.47 3.25
CA LEU A 984 17.53 -30.42 3.95
C LEU A 984 18.93 -30.94 4.27
N THR A 985 19.94 -30.43 3.56
CA THR A 985 21.34 -30.82 3.71
C THR A 985 22.11 -29.73 4.47
N PRO A 986 23.15 -30.10 5.25
CA PRO A 986 24.00 -29.11 5.91
C PRO A 986 24.86 -28.36 4.89
N ILE A 987 25.20 -27.09 5.19
CA ILE A 987 26.08 -26.27 4.32
C ILE A 987 27.56 -26.62 4.55
N THR A 988 27.88 -27.15 5.73
CA THR A 988 29.23 -27.52 6.15
C THR A 988 29.35 -29.02 6.34
N THR A 989 30.52 -29.55 6.03
CA THR A 989 30.87 -30.97 6.18
C THR A 989 32.27 -31.12 6.77
N ASP A 990 32.49 -32.15 7.58
CA ASP A 990 33.79 -32.50 8.17
C ASP A 990 34.67 -33.33 7.22
N SER A 991 34.06 -33.88 6.18
CA SER A 991 34.71 -34.56 5.06
C SER A 991 34.47 -33.79 3.77
N ILE A 992 35.38 -33.90 2.80
CA ILE A 992 35.20 -33.28 1.50
C ILE A 992 34.07 -34.04 0.78
N SER A 993 32.93 -33.39 0.60
CA SER A 993 31.70 -34.03 0.10
C SER A 993 31.67 -34.23 -1.42
N SER A 994 32.57 -33.54 -2.16
CA SER A 994 32.92 -33.82 -3.56
C SER A 994 34.25 -34.58 -3.60
N PRO A 995 34.41 -35.67 -4.36
CA PRO A 995 35.66 -36.44 -4.31
C PRO A 995 36.86 -35.60 -4.81
N ILE A 996 37.96 -35.48 -4.06
CA ILE A 996 39.26 -34.93 -4.57
C ILE A 996 40.01 -36.00 -5.40
N GLY A 997 39.27 -36.91 -6.03
CA GLY A 997 39.81 -38.05 -6.77
C GLY A 997 40.00 -37.76 -8.26
N LEU A 998 40.55 -38.75 -8.97
CA LEU A 998 40.51 -38.80 -10.43
C LEU A 998 39.06 -38.61 -10.91
N GLY A 999 38.85 -37.64 -11.81
CA GLY A 999 37.53 -37.36 -12.39
C GLY A 999 36.67 -36.30 -11.69
N SER A 1000 37.22 -35.58 -10.69
CA SER A 1000 36.59 -34.37 -10.13
C SER A 1000 37.26 -33.11 -10.63
N ASP A 1001 36.47 -32.07 -10.89
CA ASP A 1001 36.90 -30.76 -11.41
C ASP A 1001 36.73 -29.62 -10.40
N SER A 1002 36.27 -29.89 -9.16
CA SER A 1002 35.99 -28.88 -8.14
C SER A 1002 37.09 -28.82 -7.06
N GLU A 1003 37.53 -27.61 -6.69
CA GLU A 1003 38.38 -27.41 -5.50
C GLU A 1003 37.52 -27.15 -4.25
N PRO A 1004 37.78 -27.81 -3.11
CA PRO A 1004 36.98 -27.62 -1.90
C PRO A 1004 37.27 -26.28 -1.22
N VAL A 1005 36.23 -25.62 -0.70
CA VAL A 1005 36.38 -24.40 0.09
C VAL A 1005 36.60 -24.75 1.56
N PHE A 1006 37.84 -24.56 2.00
CA PHE A 1006 38.25 -24.74 3.39
C PHE A 1006 37.82 -23.57 4.28
N ILE A 1007 37.24 -23.86 5.43
CA ILE A 1007 36.97 -22.86 6.48
C ILE A 1007 37.38 -23.42 7.86
N ASN A 1008 37.88 -22.54 8.73
CA ASN A 1008 38.08 -22.87 10.13
C ASN A 1008 36.91 -22.31 10.94
N MET A 1009 36.10 -23.20 11.56
CA MET A 1009 35.02 -22.81 12.46
C MET A 1009 35.32 -23.32 13.85
N PHE A 1010 35.45 -22.39 14.81
CA PHE A 1010 35.72 -22.70 16.22
C PHE A 1010 36.96 -23.57 16.47
N GLY A 1011 38.00 -23.42 15.64
CA GLY A 1011 39.22 -24.22 15.75
C GLY A 1011 39.09 -25.64 15.19
N GLN A 1012 37.97 -25.97 14.54
CA GLN A 1012 37.81 -27.17 13.74
C GLN A 1012 37.92 -26.84 12.26
N ASP A 1013 38.67 -27.66 11.57
CA ASP A 1013 38.83 -27.61 10.12
C ASP A 1013 37.62 -28.30 9.48
N ILE A 1014 36.82 -27.54 8.74
CA ILE A 1014 35.64 -28.03 8.03
C ILE A 1014 35.59 -27.45 6.61
N TYR A 1015 34.71 -28.00 5.78
CA TYR A 1015 34.56 -27.59 4.39
C TYR A 1015 33.15 -27.09 4.11
N LEU A 1016 33.01 -26.12 3.20
CA LEU A 1016 31.72 -25.82 2.60
C LEU A 1016 31.39 -26.91 1.58
N ALA A 1017 30.20 -27.49 1.67
CA ALA A 1017 29.78 -28.56 0.79
C ALA A 1017 29.25 -27.99 -0.53
N ASP A 1018 30.01 -28.18 -1.61
CA ASP A 1018 29.51 -27.91 -2.97
C ASP A 1018 28.49 -28.98 -3.40
N SER A 1019 28.71 -30.25 -3.03
CA SER A 1019 27.80 -31.36 -3.32
C SER A 1019 27.45 -32.13 -2.06
N MET A 1020 26.27 -32.77 -2.01
CA MET A 1020 25.81 -33.63 -0.91
C MET A 1020 25.20 -34.93 -1.44
N GLN A 1021 25.69 -35.37 -2.60
CA GLN A 1021 25.13 -36.49 -3.35
C GLN A 1021 24.99 -37.78 -2.52
N PHE A 1022 25.94 -38.09 -1.64
CA PHE A 1022 25.87 -39.28 -0.76
C PHE A 1022 24.81 -39.17 0.33
N VAL A 1023 24.54 -37.95 0.83
CA VAL A 1023 23.49 -37.72 1.83
C VAL A 1023 22.11 -37.96 1.21
N LEU A 1024 21.93 -37.60 -0.06
CA LEU A 1024 20.71 -37.90 -0.80
C LEU A 1024 20.43 -39.41 -0.88
N GLU A 1025 21.47 -40.23 -1.07
CA GLU A 1025 21.33 -41.68 -1.06
C GLU A 1025 20.77 -42.21 0.27
N TYR A 1026 21.20 -41.65 1.41
CA TYR A 1026 20.64 -42.03 2.72
C TYR A 1026 19.16 -41.67 2.85
N PHE A 1027 18.73 -40.52 2.33
CA PHE A 1027 17.32 -40.12 2.36
C PHE A 1027 16.43 -41.10 1.58
N LEU A 1028 16.88 -41.63 0.44
CA LEU A 1028 16.16 -42.69 -0.28
C LEU A 1028 16.05 -43.97 0.54
N ARG A 1029 17.06 -44.29 1.34
CA ARG A 1029 17.08 -45.49 2.19
C ARG A 1029 16.25 -45.32 3.47
N PHE A 1030 16.06 -44.10 3.97
CA PHE A 1030 15.26 -43.83 5.17
C PHE A 1030 13.75 -43.98 4.95
N GLN A 1031 13.27 -43.80 3.72
CA GLN A 1031 11.87 -43.92 3.38
C GLN A 1031 11.65 -44.93 2.25
N GLU A 1032 11.11 -46.10 2.61
CA GLU A 1032 10.77 -47.14 1.64
C GLU A 1032 9.72 -46.63 0.63
N GLY A 1033 9.94 -46.91 -0.66
CA GLY A 1033 9.04 -46.53 -1.74
C GLY A 1033 9.16 -45.08 -2.23
N LEU A 1034 10.14 -44.31 -1.76
CA LEU A 1034 10.41 -42.96 -2.25
C LEU A 1034 11.09 -43.03 -3.64
N PRO A 1035 10.51 -42.43 -4.70
CA PRO A 1035 11.06 -42.57 -6.06
C PRO A 1035 12.28 -41.69 -6.34
N GLY A 1036 12.52 -40.67 -5.51
CA GLY A 1036 13.65 -39.75 -5.64
C GLY A 1036 13.70 -38.71 -4.52
N THR A 1037 14.85 -38.07 -4.35
CA THR A 1037 15.09 -36.98 -3.40
C THR A 1037 16.02 -35.95 -4.02
N TYR A 1038 15.84 -34.68 -3.67
CA TYR A 1038 16.59 -33.58 -4.28
C TYR A 1038 16.79 -32.43 -3.30
N TYR A 1039 17.80 -31.59 -3.55
CA TYR A 1039 17.96 -30.32 -2.86
C TYR A 1039 18.45 -29.22 -3.80
N MET A 1040 18.48 -27.99 -3.30
CA MET A 1040 19.01 -26.83 -4.01
C MET A 1040 19.95 -26.06 -3.08
N SER A 1041 21.16 -25.80 -3.53
CA SER A 1041 22.23 -25.16 -2.75
C SER A 1041 22.98 -24.12 -3.60
N PRO A 1042 23.59 -23.12 -2.95
CA PRO A 1042 24.65 -22.33 -3.58
C PRO A 1042 25.84 -23.23 -3.91
N SER A 1043 26.55 -22.91 -4.99
CA SER A 1043 27.82 -23.53 -5.30
C SER A 1043 28.95 -22.94 -4.46
N PHE A 1044 29.79 -23.82 -3.90
CA PHE A 1044 30.94 -23.51 -3.05
C PHE A 1044 32.20 -24.12 -3.63
N ARG A 1045 32.67 -23.54 -4.73
CA ARG A 1045 33.89 -23.93 -5.45
C ARG A 1045 35.07 -23.02 -5.08
N GLY A 1046 36.24 -23.61 -4.86
CA GLY A 1046 37.47 -22.94 -4.39
C GLY A 1046 38.26 -22.22 -5.50
N GLU A 1047 38.02 -22.59 -6.74
CA GLU A 1047 38.64 -22.01 -7.93
C GLU A 1047 38.13 -20.61 -8.31
N ASP A 1048 38.92 -19.90 -9.11
CA ASP A 1048 38.55 -18.59 -9.66
C ASP A 1048 37.36 -18.71 -10.62
N PRO A 1049 36.34 -17.83 -10.51
CA PRO A 1049 35.18 -17.89 -11.38
C PRO A 1049 35.54 -17.61 -12.85
N ASP A 1050 34.95 -18.37 -13.76
CA ASP A 1050 35.10 -18.24 -15.21
C ASP A 1050 33.75 -18.03 -15.93
N THR A 1051 33.75 -18.06 -17.26
CA THR A 1051 32.53 -17.82 -18.06
C THR A 1051 31.44 -18.89 -17.91
N THR A 1052 31.77 -20.05 -17.35
CA THR A 1052 30.94 -21.25 -17.16
C THR A 1052 30.74 -21.63 -15.68
N HIS A 1053 31.69 -21.28 -14.82
CA HIS A 1053 31.70 -21.56 -13.39
C HIS A 1053 31.70 -20.24 -12.64
N LEU A 1054 30.53 -19.82 -12.17
CA LEU A 1054 30.39 -18.62 -11.36
C LEU A 1054 30.06 -19.05 -9.93
N ASN A 1055 30.91 -18.67 -8.97
CA ASN A 1055 30.77 -18.98 -7.53
C ASN A 1055 29.57 -18.27 -6.85
N GLN A 1056 28.59 -17.84 -7.65
CA GLN A 1056 27.45 -17.00 -7.27
C GLN A 1056 26.09 -17.63 -7.65
N PHE A 1057 26.08 -18.86 -8.17
CA PHE A 1057 24.85 -19.55 -8.58
C PHE A 1057 24.44 -20.69 -7.67
N TYR A 1058 23.17 -21.09 -7.83
CA TYR A 1058 22.59 -22.27 -7.21
C TYR A 1058 22.55 -23.39 -8.22
N HIS A 1059 22.77 -24.63 -7.77
CA HIS A 1059 22.50 -25.82 -8.56
C HIS A 1059 21.43 -26.68 -7.89
N VAL A 1060 20.97 -27.70 -8.62
CA VAL A 1060 20.00 -28.67 -8.16
C VAL A 1060 20.64 -30.04 -8.26
N GLU A 1061 20.69 -30.76 -7.15
CA GLU A 1061 21.15 -32.14 -7.12
C GLU A 1061 19.99 -33.07 -6.77
N CYS A 1062 19.99 -34.25 -7.39
CA CYS A 1062 18.93 -35.23 -7.25
C CYS A 1062 19.53 -36.64 -7.22
N GLU A 1063 19.06 -37.47 -6.30
CA GLU A 1063 19.28 -38.92 -6.31
C GLU A 1063 17.93 -39.60 -6.52
N LEU A 1064 17.87 -40.59 -7.41
CA LEU A 1064 16.61 -41.21 -7.84
C LEU A 1064 16.76 -42.72 -8.08
N LEU A 1065 15.64 -43.44 -8.03
CA LEU A 1065 15.61 -44.87 -8.36
C LEU A 1065 15.40 -45.05 -9.87
N GLY A 1066 16.37 -45.64 -10.56
CA GLY A 1066 16.31 -45.91 -12.00
C GLY A 1066 17.68 -46.16 -12.62
N ASP A 1067 17.71 -46.32 -13.94
CA ASP A 1067 18.92 -46.39 -14.75
C ASP A 1067 19.25 -45.03 -15.40
N ILE A 1068 20.37 -44.97 -16.11
CA ILE A 1068 20.80 -43.75 -16.81
C ILE A 1068 19.76 -43.22 -17.82
N ASP A 1069 18.99 -44.11 -18.44
CA ASP A 1069 17.95 -43.74 -19.40
C ASP A 1069 16.75 -43.06 -18.71
N ALA A 1070 16.34 -43.57 -17.55
CA ALA A 1070 15.33 -42.93 -16.72
C ALA A 1070 15.80 -41.55 -16.24
N ALA A 1071 17.07 -41.43 -15.82
CA ALA A 1071 17.66 -40.17 -15.39
C ALA A 1071 17.70 -39.12 -16.51
N ILE A 1072 18.12 -39.50 -17.73
CA ILE A 1072 18.11 -38.61 -18.90
C ILE A 1072 16.68 -38.15 -19.20
N ASN A 1073 15.71 -39.06 -19.19
CA ASN A 1073 14.30 -38.72 -19.42
C ASN A 1073 13.79 -37.70 -18.39
N ILE A 1074 14.15 -37.84 -17.12
CA ILE A 1074 13.76 -36.89 -16.06
C ILE A 1074 14.44 -35.54 -16.30
N ALA A 1075 15.73 -35.52 -16.63
CA ALA A 1075 16.47 -34.29 -16.91
C ALA A 1075 15.89 -33.53 -18.11
N GLU A 1076 15.56 -34.21 -19.21
CA GLU A 1076 14.94 -33.60 -20.40
C GLU A 1076 13.55 -33.02 -20.07
N HIS A 1077 12.72 -33.76 -19.34
CA HIS A 1077 11.41 -33.25 -18.90
C HIS A 1077 11.53 -32.08 -17.92
N TYR A 1078 12.55 -32.08 -17.06
CA TYR A 1078 12.86 -30.98 -16.14
C TYR A 1078 13.25 -29.72 -16.92
N LEU A 1079 14.15 -29.84 -17.90
CA LEU A 1079 14.54 -28.75 -18.78
C LEU A 1079 13.38 -28.22 -19.61
N SER A 1080 12.52 -29.11 -20.12
CA SER A 1080 11.31 -28.72 -20.83
C SER A 1080 10.36 -27.94 -19.91
N HIS A 1081 10.15 -28.42 -18.69
CA HIS A 1081 9.32 -27.75 -17.70
C HIS A 1081 9.85 -26.37 -17.31
N LEU A 1082 11.15 -26.26 -17.03
CA LEU A 1082 11.82 -25.00 -16.73
C LEU A 1082 11.72 -24.03 -17.92
N THR A 1083 12.06 -24.48 -19.13
CA THR A 1083 12.06 -23.64 -20.32
C THR A 1083 10.65 -23.13 -20.64
N CYS A 1084 9.62 -23.97 -20.47
CA CYS A 1084 8.22 -23.56 -20.57
C CYS A 1084 7.84 -22.53 -19.52
N ALA A 1085 8.25 -22.72 -18.25
CA ALA A 1085 7.98 -21.78 -17.18
C ALA A 1085 8.67 -20.42 -17.42
N MET A 1086 9.92 -20.45 -17.91
CA MET A 1086 10.70 -19.26 -18.26
C MET A 1086 10.08 -18.51 -19.43
N LEU A 1087 9.72 -19.18 -20.52
CA LEU A 1087 9.02 -18.54 -21.65
C LEU A 1087 7.66 -17.98 -21.22
N LYS A 1088 6.90 -18.72 -20.42
CA LYS A 1088 5.58 -18.29 -19.95
C LYS A 1088 5.65 -17.03 -19.07
N ARG A 1089 6.62 -16.95 -18.15
CA ARG A 1089 6.68 -15.87 -17.15
C ARG A 1089 7.62 -14.73 -17.54
N HIS A 1090 8.67 -15.00 -18.30
CA HIS A 1090 9.81 -14.11 -18.50
C HIS A 1090 10.12 -13.80 -19.96
N THR A 1091 9.17 -14.00 -20.89
CA THR A 1091 9.35 -13.67 -22.32
C THR A 1091 9.92 -12.26 -22.53
N LYS A 1092 9.36 -11.24 -21.86
CA LYS A 1092 9.84 -9.85 -22.00
C LYS A 1092 11.28 -9.69 -21.49
N ILE A 1093 11.61 -10.31 -20.36
CA ILE A 1093 12.95 -10.25 -19.76
C ILE A 1093 13.96 -10.93 -20.69
N ILE A 1094 13.69 -12.16 -21.14
CA ILE A 1094 14.58 -12.92 -22.03
C ILE A 1094 14.79 -12.14 -23.33
N MET A 1095 13.71 -11.60 -23.92
CA MET A 1095 13.82 -10.77 -25.12
C MET A 1095 14.68 -9.52 -24.89
N SER A 1096 14.50 -8.83 -23.76
CA SER A 1096 15.28 -7.62 -23.44
C SER A 1096 16.76 -7.89 -23.13
N ALA A 1097 17.10 -9.09 -22.65
CA ALA A 1097 18.46 -9.47 -22.29
C ALA A 1097 19.21 -10.17 -23.44
N ALA A 1098 18.57 -11.13 -24.10
CA ALA A 1098 19.16 -11.96 -25.14
C ALA A 1098 18.85 -11.47 -26.57
N GLY A 1099 17.91 -10.54 -26.73
CA GLY A 1099 17.50 -9.99 -28.04
C GLY A 1099 16.64 -10.93 -28.90
N THR A 1100 16.42 -12.17 -28.48
CA THR A 1100 15.63 -13.18 -29.19
C THR A 1100 15.08 -14.23 -28.22
N LEU A 1101 14.05 -14.97 -28.64
CA LEU A 1101 13.52 -16.16 -27.95
C LEU A 1101 13.85 -17.46 -28.69
N SER A 1102 14.46 -17.38 -29.88
CA SER A 1102 14.65 -18.52 -30.76
C SER A 1102 15.40 -19.66 -30.09
N HIS A 1103 16.46 -19.35 -29.34
CA HIS A 1103 17.26 -20.35 -28.61
C HIS A 1103 16.43 -21.21 -27.66
N ALA A 1104 15.52 -20.60 -26.88
CA ALA A 1104 14.67 -21.32 -25.93
C ALA A 1104 13.53 -22.08 -26.64
N GLN A 1105 12.95 -21.50 -27.68
CA GLN A 1105 11.89 -22.13 -28.47
C GLN A 1105 12.42 -23.34 -29.26
N ASP A 1106 13.63 -23.25 -29.80
CA ASP A 1106 14.25 -24.32 -30.56
C ASP A 1106 14.70 -25.47 -29.63
N LEU A 1107 15.18 -25.15 -28.42
CA LEU A 1107 15.44 -26.16 -27.38
C LEU A 1107 14.16 -26.94 -27.03
N LEU A 1108 13.02 -26.28 -26.84
CA LEU A 1108 11.75 -26.98 -26.57
C LEU A 1108 11.35 -27.93 -27.70
N LYS A 1109 11.48 -27.51 -28.96
CA LYS A 1109 11.20 -28.37 -30.13
C LYS A 1109 12.11 -29.60 -30.18
N GLN A 1110 13.36 -29.47 -29.71
CA GLN A 1110 14.28 -30.60 -29.61
C GLN A 1110 13.90 -31.53 -28.47
N LEU A 1111 13.57 -30.99 -27.29
CA LEU A 1111 13.14 -31.77 -26.12
C LEU A 1111 11.86 -32.56 -26.38
N GLU A 1112 10.94 -32.09 -27.23
CA GLU A 1112 9.75 -32.85 -27.65
C GLU A 1112 10.09 -34.16 -28.40
N LYS A 1113 11.25 -34.22 -29.04
CA LYS A 1113 11.72 -35.39 -29.82
C LYS A 1113 12.77 -36.23 -29.09
N GLY A 1114 13.25 -35.73 -27.94
CA GLY A 1114 14.43 -36.24 -27.25
C GLY A 1114 15.73 -35.67 -27.82
N LEU A 1115 16.71 -35.41 -26.95
CA LEU A 1115 17.99 -34.85 -27.38
C LEU A 1115 18.89 -35.92 -27.99
N PRO A 1116 19.74 -35.57 -28.98
CA PRO A 1116 20.69 -36.50 -29.55
C PRO A 1116 21.70 -36.96 -28.51
N ARG A 1117 22.15 -38.21 -28.62
CA ARG A 1117 23.14 -38.82 -27.75
C ARG A 1117 24.34 -39.29 -28.56
N VAL A 1118 25.55 -39.01 -28.08
CA VAL A 1118 26.80 -39.41 -28.72
C VAL A 1118 27.77 -39.91 -27.67
N THR A 1119 28.41 -41.05 -27.92
CA THR A 1119 29.42 -41.58 -26.99
C THR A 1119 30.71 -40.77 -27.11
N LEU A 1120 31.50 -40.69 -26.04
CA LEU A 1120 32.77 -39.98 -26.04
C LEU A 1120 33.69 -40.41 -27.19
N ASP A 1121 33.81 -41.71 -27.45
CA ASP A 1121 34.64 -42.22 -28.56
C ASP A 1121 34.15 -41.74 -29.94
N LYS A 1122 32.82 -41.71 -30.15
CA LYS A 1122 32.24 -41.19 -31.39
C LYS A 1122 32.46 -39.68 -31.51
N ALA A 1123 32.32 -38.93 -30.40
CA ALA A 1123 32.55 -37.49 -30.39
C ALA A 1123 34.01 -37.13 -30.71
N ILE A 1124 34.97 -37.86 -30.14
CA ILE A 1124 36.40 -37.71 -30.39
C ILE A 1124 36.73 -37.86 -31.88
N LEU A 1125 36.13 -38.86 -32.55
CA LEU A 1125 36.30 -39.07 -34.00
C LEU A 1125 35.75 -37.91 -34.85
N MET A 1126 34.89 -37.06 -34.30
CA MET A 1126 34.31 -35.90 -34.97
C MET A 1126 35.12 -34.62 -34.78
N MET A 1127 36.13 -34.61 -33.91
CA MET A 1127 36.89 -33.41 -33.59
C MET A 1127 37.82 -33.02 -34.76
N PRO A 1128 37.79 -31.75 -35.24
CA PRO A 1128 38.55 -31.34 -36.41
C PRO A 1128 40.04 -31.11 -36.13
N SER A 1129 40.45 -31.02 -34.86
CA SER A 1129 41.81 -30.72 -34.45
C SER A 1129 42.12 -31.22 -33.03
N ILE A 1130 43.41 -31.42 -32.75
CA ILE A 1130 43.89 -31.99 -31.47
C ILE A 1130 43.63 -31.09 -30.26
N ASP A 1131 43.47 -29.78 -30.46
CA ASP A 1131 43.13 -28.80 -29.42
C ASP A 1131 41.67 -28.87 -28.96
N CYS A 1132 40.86 -29.73 -29.58
CA CYS A 1132 39.50 -30.05 -29.14
C CYS A 1132 39.47 -31.15 -28.06
N LEU A 1133 40.63 -31.75 -27.75
CA LEU A 1133 40.79 -32.91 -26.88
C LEU A 1133 41.86 -32.64 -25.83
N GLU A 1134 41.61 -33.11 -24.62
CA GLU A 1134 42.62 -33.13 -23.57
C GLU A 1134 42.53 -34.43 -22.77
N TRP A 1135 43.62 -34.75 -22.08
CA TRP A 1135 43.64 -35.85 -21.11
C TRP A 1135 43.10 -35.34 -19.79
N VAL A 1136 42.32 -36.17 -19.08
CA VAL A 1136 41.75 -35.83 -17.76
C VAL A 1136 42.83 -35.33 -16.81
N GLN A 1137 43.98 -36.02 -16.80
CA GLN A 1137 45.21 -35.50 -16.22
C GLN A 1137 46.20 -35.15 -17.33
N VAL A 1138 46.72 -33.92 -17.28
CA VAL A 1138 47.65 -33.39 -18.29
C VAL A 1138 48.84 -34.34 -18.48
N GLY A 1139 48.98 -34.86 -19.70
CA GLY A 1139 50.08 -35.73 -20.11
C GLY A 1139 49.98 -37.20 -19.70
N GLN A 1140 48.85 -37.63 -19.12
CA GLN A 1140 48.68 -38.99 -18.57
C GLN A 1140 47.51 -39.73 -19.24
N PRO A 1141 47.75 -40.43 -20.37
CA PRO A 1141 46.68 -41.01 -21.18
C PRO A 1141 45.90 -42.14 -20.50
N GLN A 1142 46.48 -42.77 -19.48
CA GLN A 1142 45.85 -43.85 -18.72
C GLN A 1142 44.62 -43.40 -17.92
N PHE A 1143 44.45 -42.10 -17.67
CA PHE A 1143 43.34 -41.56 -16.87
C PHE A 1143 42.13 -41.11 -17.71
N GLY A 1144 42.17 -41.33 -19.03
CA GLY A 1144 41.03 -41.05 -19.91
C GLY A 1144 41.09 -39.68 -20.57
N ARG A 1145 40.18 -39.50 -21.53
CA ARG A 1145 40.07 -38.34 -22.42
C ARG A 1145 38.84 -37.53 -22.06
N LYS A 1146 38.89 -36.22 -22.31
CA LYS A 1146 37.73 -35.33 -22.30
C LYS A 1146 37.79 -34.33 -23.46
N LEU A 1147 36.65 -33.74 -23.77
CA LEU A 1147 36.59 -32.66 -24.75
C LEU A 1147 37.03 -31.35 -24.10
N THR A 1148 37.74 -30.50 -24.84
CA THR A 1148 37.95 -29.11 -24.41
C THR A 1148 36.69 -28.29 -24.69
N ARG A 1149 36.59 -27.07 -24.14
CA ARG A 1149 35.49 -26.13 -24.44
C ARG A 1149 35.28 -25.90 -25.94
N LYS A 1150 36.36 -25.93 -26.72
CA LYS A 1150 36.28 -25.83 -28.18
C LYS A 1150 35.60 -27.06 -28.78
N GLY A 1151 35.96 -28.26 -28.30
CA GLY A 1151 35.32 -29.52 -28.71
C GLY A 1151 33.84 -29.59 -28.34
N GLU A 1152 33.48 -29.19 -27.13
CA GLU A 1152 32.07 -29.13 -26.67
C GLU A 1152 31.21 -28.22 -27.56
N ARG A 1153 31.71 -27.02 -27.90
CA ARG A 1153 31.00 -26.08 -28.79
C ARG A 1153 30.79 -26.65 -30.18
N ILE A 1154 31.83 -27.23 -30.77
CA ILE A 1154 31.75 -27.87 -32.09
C ILE A 1154 30.71 -28.99 -32.08
N LEU A 1155 30.68 -29.80 -31.03
CA LEU A 1155 29.73 -30.87 -30.89
C LEU A 1155 28.29 -30.33 -30.75
N THR A 1156 28.10 -29.34 -29.89
CA THR A 1156 26.81 -28.69 -29.64
C THR A 1156 26.25 -28.03 -30.92
N GLU A 1157 27.08 -27.29 -31.66
CA GLU A 1157 26.72 -26.68 -32.96
C GLU A 1157 26.31 -27.74 -33.99
N LYS A 1158 27.05 -28.84 -34.07
CA LYS A 1158 26.78 -29.94 -35.00
C LYS A 1158 25.41 -30.60 -34.76
N TYR A 1159 25.00 -30.69 -33.50
CA TYR A 1159 23.73 -31.29 -33.10
C TYR A 1159 22.58 -30.28 -32.93
N GLY A 1160 22.80 -29.02 -33.33
CA GLY A 1160 21.75 -28.01 -33.36
C GLY A 1160 21.49 -27.30 -32.03
N GLY A 1161 22.43 -27.34 -31.09
CA GLY A 1161 22.40 -26.51 -29.88
C GLY A 1161 22.38 -27.27 -28.54
N ALA A 1162 22.06 -28.57 -28.54
CA ALA A 1162 22.09 -29.41 -27.34
C ALA A 1162 22.40 -30.88 -27.69
N VAL A 1163 23.21 -31.56 -26.87
CA VAL A 1163 23.58 -32.96 -27.08
C VAL A 1163 24.04 -33.63 -25.78
N TRP A 1164 23.64 -34.88 -25.56
CA TRP A 1164 24.19 -35.72 -24.50
C TRP A 1164 25.48 -36.38 -24.95
N LEU A 1165 26.55 -36.17 -24.20
CA LEU A 1165 27.80 -36.91 -24.31
C LEU A 1165 27.76 -38.07 -23.30
N THR A 1166 27.88 -39.31 -23.75
CA THR A 1166 27.73 -40.50 -22.89
C THR A 1166 28.95 -41.42 -22.94
N GLU A 1167 28.99 -42.41 -22.06
CA GLU A 1167 30.06 -43.44 -22.02
C GLU A 1167 31.46 -42.83 -21.87
N MET A 1168 31.64 -42.03 -20.82
CA MET A 1168 32.92 -41.40 -20.50
C MET A 1168 33.98 -42.46 -20.15
N ASP A 1169 35.25 -42.12 -20.34
CA ASP A 1169 36.35 -42.95 -19.84
C ASP A 1169 36.24 -43.03 -18.30
N HIS A 1170 36.22 -44.23 -17.70
CA HIS A 1170 35.80 -44.43 -16.30
C HIS A 1170 36.71 -43.73 -15.27
N LEU A 1171 38.02 -43.62 -15.56
CA LEU A 1171 38.96 -42.87 -14.70
C LEU A 1171 38.84 -41.35 -14.87
N GLY A 1172 38.03 -40.89 -15.81
CA GLY A 1172 37.75 -39.48 -16.07
C GLY A 1172 36.55 -38.92 -15.33
N VAL A 1173 35.84 -39.75 -14.57
CA VAL A 1173 34.60 -39.41 -13.86
C VAL A 1173 34.59 -40.02 -12.46
N PRO A 1174 33.72 -39.57 -11.54
CA PRO A 1174 33.74 -40.06 -10.16
C PRO A 1174 33.57 -41.59 -10.02
N PHE A 1175 34.32 -42.19 -9.09
CA PHE A 1175 34.40 -43.65 -8.89
C PHE A 1175 33.06 -44.36 -8.67
N TYR A 1176 32.05 -43.64 -8.15
CA TYR A 1176 30.74 -44.20 -7.83
C TYR A 1176 29.85 -44.40 -9.07
N GLN A 1177 30.27 -43.96 -10.24
CA GLN A 1177 29.58 -44.20 -11.50
C GLN A 1177 29.83 -45.62 -12.02
N ALA A 1178 28.77 -46.33 -12.36
CA ALA A 1178 28.80 -47.74 -12.75
C ALA A 1178 29.56 -48.00 -14.05
N TYR A 1179 30.16 -49.18 -14.20
CA TYR A 1179 30.79 -49.58 -15.45
C TYR A 1179 29.76 -49.83 -16.56
N VAL A 1180 30.10 -49.46 -17.80
CA VAL A 1180 29.35 -49.91 -18.99
C VAL A 1180 29.64 -51.39 -19.22
N GLU A 1181 28.59 -52.20 -19.34
CA GLU A 1181 28.71 -53.64 -19.58
C GLU A 1181 29.48 -53.94 -20.87
N GLY A 1182 30.42 -54.89 -20.80
CA GLY A 1182 31.25 -55.27 -21.95
C GLY A 1182 32.38 -54.30 -22.31
N SER A 1183 32.58 -53.22 -21.56
CA SER A 1183 33.66 -52.25 -21.79
C SER A 1183 35.01 -52.62 -21.17
N ASP A 1184 35.14 -53.81 -20.57
CA ASP A 1184 36.30 -54.20 -19.76
C ASP A 1184 36.70 -53.14 -18.72
N ARG A 1185 35.69 -52.55 -18.07
CA ARG A 1185 35.83 -51.52 -17.02
C ARG A 1185 36.48 -50.21 -17.47
N SER A 1186 36.58 -49.98 -18.78
CA SER A 1186 37.17 -48.76 -19.34
C SER A 1186 36.17 -47.60 -19.44
N LYS A 1187 34.85 -47.86 -19.41
CA LYS A 1187 33.80 -46.86 -19.61
C LYS A 1187 32.83 -46.78 -18.43
N ALA A 1188 32.34 -45.58 -18.15
CA ALA A 1188 31.33 -45.31 -17.12
C ALA A 1188 29.94 -45.04 -17.71
N LYS A 1189 28.89 -45.46 -17.00
CA LYS A 1189 27.49 -45.10 -17.23
C LYS A 1189 27.25 -43.68 -16.73
N ALA A 1190 27.80 -42.74 -17.48
CA ALA A 1190 27.77 -41.31 -17.24
C ALA A 1190 27.22 -40.58 -18.47
N ALA A 1191 26.55 -39.45 -18.25
CA ALA A 1191 26.02 -38.62 -19.31
C ALA A 1191 26.10 -37.14 -18.95
N ASP A 1192 26.74 -36.36 -19.82
CA ASP A 1192 26.87 -34.90 -19.67
C ASP A 1192 26.06 -34.22 -20.78
N LEU A 1193 25.12 -33.36 -20.40
CA LEU A 1193 24.38 -32.54 -21.33
C LEU A 1193 25.17 -31.28 -21.65
N LEU A 1194 25.60 -31.18 -22.91
CA LEU A 1194 26.19 -29.97 -23.45
C LEU A 1194 25.08 -29.06 -23.98
N LEU A 1195 24.96 -27.87 -23.39
CA LEU A 1195 23.95 -26.87 -23.72
C LEU A 1195 24.52 -25.46 -23.51
N GLY A 1196 24.34 -24.57 -24.48
CA GLY A 1196 24.79 -23.17 -24.34
C GLY A 1196 26.31 -23.03 -24.30
N LEU A 1197 26.88 -22.73 -23.12
CA LEU A 1197 28.31 -22.44 -22.97
C LEU A 1197 29.20 -23.68 -22.78
N GLY A 1198 28.61 -24.85 -22.51
CA GLY A 1198 29.31 -26.11 -22.24
C GLY A 1198 28.41 -27.12 -21.53
N GLU A 1199 29.00 -27.97 -20.70
CA GLU A 1199 28.27 -28.85 -19.78
C GLU A 1199 27.33 -28.05 -18.86
N THR A 1200 26.07 -28.48 -18.76
CA THR A 1200 25.04 -27.85 -17.91
C THR A 1200 24.36 -28.84 -16.96
N VAL A 1201 24.29 -30.12 -17.32
CA VAL A 1201 23.71 -31.19 -16.48
C VAL A 1201 24.58 -32.43 -16.57
N GLY A 1202 25.09 -32.92 -15.44
CA GLY A 1202 25.79 -34.19 -15.33
C GLY A 1202 24.89 -35.27 -14.71
N LEU A 1203 24.99 -36.50 -15.20
CA LEU A 1203 24.28 -37.68 -14.71
C LEU A 1203 25.24 -38.86 -14.56
N GLY A 1204 25.01 -39.69 -13.53
CA GLY A 1204 25.75 -40.93 -13.31
C GLY A 1204 24.89 -42.01 -12.67
N GLU A 1205 24.97 -43.23 -13.18
CA GLU A 1205 24.31 -44.40 -12.59
C GLU A 1205 25.19 -45.00 -11.49
N ARG A 1206 24.63 -45.36 -10.32
CA ARG A 1206 25.38 -45.95 -9.21
C ARG A 1206 25.75 -47.42 -9.48
N HIS A 1207 26.87 -47.88 -8.93
CA HIS A 1207 27.16 -49.32 -8.92
C HIS A 1207 26.08 -50.09 -8.15
N PRO A 1208 25.63 -51.26 -8.64
CA PRO A 1208 24.50 -51.99 -8.05
C PRO A 1208 24.86 -52.76 -6.77
N THR A 1209 26.15 -53.00 -6.50
CA THR A 1209 26.59 -53.72 -5.29
C THR A 1209 27.76 -53.04 -4.58
N PRO A 1210 27.88 -53.19 -3.25
CA PRO A 1210 28.99 -52.63 -2.47
C PRO A 1210 30.37 -53.12 -2.93
N GLU A 1211 30.48 -54.37 -3.40
CA GLU A 1211 31.74 -54.95 -3.88
C GLU A 1211 32.25 -54.22 -5.14
N MET A 1212 31.33 -53.83 -6.02
CA MET A 1212 31.67 -53.05 -7.23
C MET A 1212 32.11 -51.63 -6.87
N VAL A 1213 31.54 -51.01 -5.84
CA VAL A 1213 31.99 -49.71 -5.32
C VAL A 1213 33.40 -49.82 -4.74
N GLN A 1214 33.67 -50.85 -3.94
CA GLN A 1214 35.01 -51.11 -3.38
C GLN A 1214 36.06 -51.38 -4.45
N GLU A 1215 35.69 -52.12 -5.50
CA GLU A 1215 36.55 -52.34 -6.66
C GLU A 1215 36.81 -51.03 -7.42
N ALA A 1216 35.80 -50.18 -7.60
CA ALA A 1216 35.97 -48.88 -8.24
C ALA A 1216 36.84 -47.92 -7.40
N LEU A 1217 36.73 -47.93 -6.07
CA LEU A 1217 37.63 -47.18 -5.17
C LEU A 1217 39.09 -47.59 -5.37
N GLN A 1218 39.37 -48.90 -5.45
CA GLN A 1218 40.72 -49.40 -5.73
C GLN A 1218 41.20 -49.01 -7.13
N HIS A 1219 40.32 -49.09 -8.13
CA HIS A 1219 40.62 -48.71 -9.51
C HIS A 1219 40.98 -47.22 -9.63
N HIS A 1220 40.31 -46.35 -8.85
CA HIS A 1220 40.55 -44.91 -8.77
C HIS A 1220 41.66 -44.51 -7.79
N ALA A 1221 42.28 -45.47 -7.10
CA ALA A 1221 43.29 -45.24 -6.05
C ALA A 1221 42.80 -44.32 -4.90
N ILE A 1222 41.51 -44.42 -4.55
CA ILE A 1222 40.89 -43.65 -3.46
C ILE A 1222 40.88 -44.48 -2.17
N PRO A 1223 41.39 -43.96 -1.03
CA PRO A 1223 41.33 -44.66 0.25
C PRO A 1223 39.89 -44.89 0.73
N GLU A 1224 39.56 -46.13 1.11
CA GLU A 1224 38.22 -46.49 1.62
C GLU A 1224 37.88 -45.75 2.94
N GLU A 1225 38.89 -45.47 3.77
CA GLU A 1225 38.71 -44.78 5.07
C GLU A 1225 38.17 -43.35 4.93
N SER A 1226 38.36 -42.70 3.78
CA SER A 1226 37.86 -41.34 3.56
C SER A 1226 36.34 -41.26 3.32
N TYR A 1227 35.67 -42.41 3.15
CA TYR A 1227 34.25 -42.52 2.79
C TYR A 1227 33.46 -43.52 3.67
N ARG A 1228 34.11 -44.09 4.70
CA ARG A 1228 33.45 -44.87 5.77
C ARG A 1228 33.10 -43.96 6.92
#